data_AF-A0A7S2F9B5-F1
#
_entry.id   AF-A0A7S2F9B5-F1
#
_cell.length_a   1.000
_cell.length_b   1.000
_cell.length_c   1.000
_cell.angle_alpha   90.00
_cell.angle_beta   90.00
_cell.angle_gamma   90.00
#
_symmetry.space_group_name_H-M   'P 1'
#
loop_
_entity.id
_entity.type
_entity.pdbx_description
1 polymer ?
#
loop_
_entity_poly.entity_id
_entity_poly.type
_entity_poly.pdbx_seq_one_letter_code
_entity_poly.pdbx_strand_id
1 'polypeptide(L)'
;KLRPLAPTKKASITVEKKTLNKAAVAVVLSVTACAATIGTVGIGGHFGAGTDSPIVETTESEFEVDRGTEAGQLQIGKQGKRFGKLNSAPQATADSGLPKNIHFSNAYERDSGYDLGDGMYTNWDYLVERHADTLAEVLDADDNCVYAWTSTGPSGTVGETTYGSSATLSFTETGWHTVDLTTNCGMGSDSASQMSTYSVMSKPVRREIRSLSTTDLTKFLDTLQMTYTIGQEEGEALYGRKYRSITRLVSEHLLGAADKTCDHWHDDAGVMTHHVAFTLEMEQSLQAIDPTLTVPYWDYTMDAYYYSDWVDSPIFQDDWFGKASPTTEGHMIVKGRWAYLGVGKQADADGISNPYGLLRSPWNTNPTPYVMRHRYVLTEKDGGWVMPGCVDFAEAFEYTSLGNYFSELNGELHGPVHIMIGGQWWIDPAMNFSATQGGDFLLASKWLWRQGYIRCPETCSEDTPASKCVCSCPSEVTTAFNSSKDFLNGTGLLTLSDGLFNTWQHFVTSGCRTEEDCYDVVKDTLCHVGHAGEMFTSSAPYDPTFWPIHGLADRYLQLKRVMSHENETTLDETWSYYHDGMSPSDTHHVCDWSGVEAGSMEMPTCTPGSCAGHHEDDLLPMSNFLDQNETYTNKEFLQFISPYNDDIPYVYDSFTNWPACKAQNITFWKSGYTYNGINTIMNPENAADGTMTLPQTLRQKREQQRKYFIGGM
;
A
#
# COMPACT_ATOMS: atom_id res chain seq x y z
N LYS A 1 -9.11 -24.19 -40.30
CA LYS A 1 -8.97 -25.68 -40.38
C LYS A 1 -7.50 -26.04 -40.16
N LEU A 2 -7.13 -26.44 -38.94
CA LEU A 2 -5.81 -26.99 -38.61
C LEU A 2 -6.03 -28.31 -37.85
N ARG A 3 -5.12 -29.28 -38.01
CA ARG A 3 -5.25 -30.63 -37.45
C ARG A 3 -4.62 -30.72 -36.06
N PRO A 4 -5.16 -31.54 -35.14
CA PRO A 4 -4.50 -31.82 -33.86
C PRO A 4 -3.34 -32.83 -34.04
N LEU A 5 -2.28 -32.65 -33.23
CA LEU A 5 -1.21 -33.63 -33.06
C LEU A 5 -1.56 -34.61 -31.91
N ALA A 6 -1.08 -35.85 -32.02
CA ALA A 6 -1.43 -36.95 -31.12
C ALA A 6 -0.54 -37.00 -29.86
N PRO A 7 -1.03 -37.56 -28.74
CA PRO A 7 -0.30 -37.58 -27.47
C PRO A 7 0.80 -38.66 -27.42
N THR A 8 1.95 -38.30 -26.86
CA THR A 8 3.05 -39.23 -26.56
C THR A 8 2.92 -39.86 -25.15
N LYS A 9 3.61 -40.97 -24.95
CA LYS A 9 3.31 -41.99 -23.94
C LYS A 9 3.70 -41.58 -22.50
N LYS A 10 2.88 -42.01 -21.53
CA LYS A 10 3.26 -42.11 -20.12
C LYS A 10 4.47 -43.04 -19.96
N ALA A 11 5.44 -42.62 -19.15
CA ALA A 11 6.47 -43.49 -18.58
C ALA A 11 6.29 -43.54 -17.06
N SER A 12 5.96 -44.72 -16.53
CA SER A 12 5.89 -44.98 -15.10
C SER A 12 7.22 -45.55 -14.61
N ILE A 13 7.87 -44.88 -13.66
CA ILE A 13 9.08 -45.39 -13.01
C ILE A 13 8.74 -45.75 -11.56
N THR A 14 8.86 -47.03 -11.23
CA THR A 14 8.71 -47.56 -9.88
C THR A 14 10.03 -47.41 -9.13
N VAL A 15 10.02 -46.79 -7.96
CA VAL A 15 11.22 -46.61 -7.12
C VAL A 15 11.36 -47.77 -6.14
N GLU A 16 12.34 -48.65 -6.33
CA GLU A 16 12.78 -49.58 -5.29
C GLU A 16 13.72 -48.88 -4.30
N LYS A 17 13.41 -48.95 -3.01
CA LYS A 17 14.37 -48.58 -1.94
C LYS A 17 15.48 -49.63 -1.84
N LYS A 18 16.75 -49.24 -2.01
CA LYS A 18 17.89 -49.98 -1.47
C LYS A 18 18.99 -49.07 -0.93
N THR A 19 19.40 -49.38 0.29
CA THR A 19 20.44 -48.73 1.10
C THR A 19 21.84 -48.98 0.55
N LEU A 20 22.76 -48.00 0.69
CA LEU A 20 24.20 -48.25 0.68
C LEU A 20 24.99 -47.17 1.45
N ASN A 21 26.16 -47.55 1.96
CA ASN A 21 26.91 -46.85 3.01
C ASN A 21 28.11 -46.03 2.48
N LYS A 22 28.44 -44.96 3.24
CA LYS A 22 29.75 -44.34 3.53
C LYS A 22 30.98 -44.69 2.67
N ALA A 23 31.54 -43.65 2.01
CA ALA A 23 32.97 -43.31 1.79
C ALA A 23 33.11 -42.45 0.50
N ALA A 24 34.05 -41.52 0.30
CA ALA A 24 34.92 -40.75 1.19
C ALA A 24 35.52 -39.53 0.41
N VAL A 25 35.79 -38.42 1.13
CA VAL A 25 36.82 -37.37 0.89
C VAL A 25 37.26 -37.00 -0.54
N ALA A 26 37.01 -35.75 -0.93
CA ALA A 26 37.99 -34.91 -1.64
C ALA A 26 37.67 -33.40 -1.43
N VAL A 27 38.67 -32.61 -1.02
CA VAL A 27 38.60 -31.15 -0.85
C VAL A 27 39.46 -30.49 -1.92
N VAL A 28 38.96 -29.43 -2.56
CA VAL A 28 39.82 -28.38 -3.17
C VAL A 28 39.23 -27.02 -2.84
N LEU A 29 39.93 -26.28 -1.97
CA LEU A 29 39.81 -24.84 -1.79
C LEU A 29 40.93 -24.17 -2.59
N SER A 30 40.63 -23.10 -3.32
CA SER A 30 41.63 -22.26 -3.98
C SER A 30 41.62 -20.86 -3.38
N VAL A 31 42.59 -20.59 -2.51
CA VAL A 31 42.90 -19.25 -1.98
C VAL A 31 44.08 -18.68 -2.75
N THR A 32 43.97 -17.44 -3.20
CA THR A 32 45.11 -16.66 -3.71
C THR A 32 45.53 -15.67 -2.64
N ALA A 33 46.82 -15.68 -2.26
CA ALA A 33 47.37 -14.75 -1.28
C ALA A 33 48.79 -14.30 -1.65
N CYS A 34 49.06 -13.01 -1.48
CA CYS A 34 50.36 -12.41 -1.19
C CYS A 34 50.09 -11.40 -0.04
N ALA A 35 50.62 -11.60 1.17
CA ALA A 35 52.00 -11.27 1.59
C ALA A 35 52.31 -9.76 1.52
N ALA A 36 52.85 -9.06 2.54
CA ALA A 36 53.15 -9.37 3.96
C ALA A 36 53.34 -8.02 4.72
N THR A 37 53.92 -7.82 5.93
CA THR A 37 54.76 -8.63 6.85
C THR A 37 54.81 -7.99 8.26
N ILE A 38 54.92 -8.82 9.33
CA ILE A 38 55.60 -8.56 10.63
C ILE A 38 55.03 -7.49 11.61
N GLY A 39 54.82 -7.90 12.87
CA GLY A 39 54.54 -7.02 14.01
C GLY A 39 54.23 -7.76 15.33
N THR A 40 55.12 -8.63 15.82
CA THR A 40 54.92 -9.46 17.03
C THR A 40 55.18 -8.74 18.36
N VAL A 41 54.75 -9.39 19.46
CA VAL A 41 54.98 -9.13 20.91
C VAL A 41 53.82 -8.35 21.59
N GLY A 42 53.20 -8.81 22.68
CA GLY A 42 53.27 -10.14 23.31
C GLY A 42 52.85 -10.17 24.81
N ILE A 43 52.12 -11.22 25.18
CA ILE A 43 52.05 -11.85 26.53
C ILE A 43 51.38 -11.04 27.68
N GLY A 44 50.38 -11.65 28.32
CA GLY A 44 50.02 -11.35 29.71
C GLY A 44 48.53 -11.48 30.03
N GLY A 45 48.05 -12.67 30.40
CA GLY A 45 46.69 -12.85 30.91
C GLY A 45 46.68 -13.49 32.30
N HIS A 46 45.66 -13.19 33.11
CA HIS A 46 45.15 -14.07 34.18
C HIS A 46 43.76 -13.62 34.69
N PHE A 47 42.85 -14.61 34.77
CA PHE A 47 41.76 -14.81 35.74
C PHE A 47 41.02 -13.63 36.42
N GLY A 48 39.69 -13.69 36.37
CA GLY A 48 38.79 -13.05 37.33
C GLY A 48 37.31 -13.19 36.94
N ALA A 49 36.55 -14.01 37.68
CA ALA A 49 35.09 -14.10 37.52
C ALA A 49 34.38 -13.00 38.34
N GLY A 50 33.24 -12.53 37.86
CA GLY A 50 32.39 -11.56 38.56
C GLY A 50 31.10 -11.32 37.78
N THR A 51 29.97 -11.30 38.49
CA THR A 51 28.61 -11.14 37.97
C THR A 51 28.19 -9.67 37.88
N ASP A 52 26.93 -9.47 37.47
CA ASP A 52 26.08 -8.30 37.75
C ASP A 52 26.10 -7.15 36.73
N SER A 53 25.05 -7.17 35.89
CA SER A 53 24.58 -6.03 35.10
C SER A 53 23.99 -4.94 36.01
N PRO A 54 24.25 -3.65 35.79
CA PRO A 54 23.54 -2.58 36.46
C PRO A 54 22.19 -2.29 35.79
N ILE A 55 21.11 -2.50 36.54
CA ILE A 55 19.82 -1.83 36.31
C ILE A 55 20.01 -0.34 36.60
N VAL A 56 19.39 0.54 35.81
CA VAL A 56 19.31 1.97 36.11
C VAL A 56 17.85 2.31 36.43
N GLU A 57 17.59 2.62 37.69
CA GLU A 57 16.30 3.13 38.16
C GLU A 57 16.08 4.56 37.65
N THR A 58 14.90 4.85 37.10
CA THR A 58 14.41 6.22 36.90
C THR A 58 13.45 6.59 38.01
N THR A 59 13.88 7.47 38.92
CA THR A 59 13.03 8.00 40.00
C THR A 59 12.04 9.04 39.47
N GLU A 60 10.79 8.90 39.89
CA GLU A 60 9.73 9.90 39.69
C GLU A 60 10.07 11.25 40.32
N SER A 61 9.52 12.33 39.75
CA SER A 61 9.30 13.57 40.48
C SER A 61 8.01 14.24 40.00
N GLU A 62 7.02 14.29 40.88
CA GLU A 62 5.77 15.05 40.72
C GLU A 62 6.05 16.53 40.42
N PHE A 63 5.22 17.18 39.60
CA PHE A 63 5.07 18.64 39.66
C PHE A 63 3.64 19.08 39.38
N GLU A 64 3.16 20.02 40.20
CA GLU A 64 1.79 20.52 40.21
C GLU A 64 1.45 21.44 39.02
N VAL A 65 0.14 21.54 38.75
CA VAL A 65 -0.45 22.49 37.79
C VAL A 65 -0.54 23.88 38.42
N ASP A 66 -0.04 24.91 37.74
CA ASP A 66 -0.55 26.27 37.92
C ASP A 66 -0.60 27.06 36.59
N ARG A 67 -1.48 28.07 36.53
CA ARG A 67 -1.84 28.83 35.33
C ARG A 67 -1.06 30.14 35.27
N GLY A 68 -0.38 30.44 34.15
CA GLY A 68 0.32 31.72 34.02
C GLY A 68 0.74 32.07 32.60
N THR A 69 0.16 33.16 32.11
CA THR A 69 0.43 33.91 30.86
C THR A 69 1.88 34.24 30.51
N GLU A 70 2.07 34.49 29.20
CA GLU A 70 3.11 35.30 28.53
C GLU A 70 4.45 34.66 28.09
N ALA A 71 4.62 34.74 26.76
CA ALA A 71 5.81 34.65 25.92
C ALA A 71 7.20 34.70 26.60
N GLY A 72 7.95 33.59 26.45
CA GLY A 72 9.40 33.56 26.63
C GLY A 72 10.06 32.63 25.59
N GLN A 73 10.92 33.17 24.73
CA GLN A 73 11.71 32.36 23.80
C GLN A 73 12.72 31.49 24.58
N LEU A 74 12.67 30.17 24.38
CA LEU A 74 13.66 29.24 24.93
C LEU A 74 14.44 28.56 23.80
N GLN A 75 15.71 28.96 23.66
CA GLN A 75 16.66 28.35 22.73
C GLN A 75 17.15 27.02 23.32
N ILE A 76 16.96 25.91 22.62
CA ILE A 76 17.53 24.61 23.00
C ILE A 76 18.34 23.99 21.84
N GLY A 77 19.58 23.61 22.17
CA GLY A 77 20.34 22.48 21.61
C GLY A 77 20.26 22.17 20.11
N LYS A 78 21.04 22.90 19.28
CA LYS A 78 21.35 22.42 17.92
C LYS A 78 22.33 21.24 17.95
N GLN A 79 21.90 20.06 17.50
CA GLN A 79 22.80 19.14 16.78
C GLN A 79 22.14 18.20 15.76
N GLY A 80 21.00 18.59 15.17
CA GLY A 80 20.58 18.03 13.88
C GLY A 80 21.57 18.44 12.78
N LYS A 81 22.01 17.49 11.94
CA LYS A 81 22.80 17.81 10.74
C LYS A 81 21.93 18.70 9.85
N ARG A 82 22.45 19.88 9.48
CA ARG A 82 21.80 20.71 8.47
C ARG A 82 21.77 19.95 7.15
N PHE A 83 20.58 19.78 6.58
CA PHE A 83 20.42 19.55 5.15
C PHE A 83 21.30 20.56 4.39
N GLY A 84 22.04 20.06 3.39
CA GLY A 84 22.90 20.89 2.58
C GLY A 84 22.10 22.00 1.91
N LYS A 85 22.75 23.12 1.58
CA LYS A 85 22.09 24.14 0.74
C LYS A 85 21.64 23.48 -0.55
N LEU A 86 20.34 23.54 -0.82
CA LEU A 86 19.76 23.35 -2.15
C LEU A 86 20.63 24.08 -3.19
N ASN A 87 20.93 23.42 -4.30
CA ASN A 87 21.46 24.09 -5.47
C ASN A 87 20.37 25.04 -5.96
N SER A 88 20.55 26.34 -5.70
CA SER A 88 19.63 27.37 -6.16
C SER A 88 19.52 27.33 -7.69
N ALA A 89 18.29 27.24 -8.20
CA ALA A 89 18.00 27.33 -9.63
C ALA A 89 18.72 28.55 -10.26
N PRO A 90 19.28 28.43 -11.48
CA PRO A 90 19.86 29.56 -12.18
C PRO A 90 18.80 30.65 -12.39
N GLN A 91 19.05 31.86 -11.88
CA GLN A 91 18.14 32.99 -12.15
C GLN A 91 18.14 33.34 -13.64
N ALA A 92 16.98 33.22 -14.28
CA ALA A 92 16.78 33.67 -15.66
C ALA A 92 17.07 35.17 -15.81
N THR A 93 17.93 35.54 -16.76
CA THR A 93 18.35 36.92 -16.99
C THR A 93 17.72 37.55 -18.23
N ALA A 94 17.03 38.67 -18.02
CA ALA A 94 16.75 39.76 -18.97
C ALA A 94 16.11 39.44 -20.34
N ASP A 95 14.88 39.95 -20.49
CA ASP A 95 14.04 39.93 -21.69
C ASP A 95 14.70 40.53 -22.95
N SER A 96 14.87 39.71 -24.00
CA SER A 96 15.50 40.10 -25.28
C SER A 96 14.63 39.88 -26.53
N GLY A 97 13.33 39.65 -26.39
CA GLY A 97 12.43 39.38 -27.53
C GLY A 97 12.59 38.00 -28.17
N LEU A 98 13.11 37.04 -27.39
CA LEU A 98 13.16 35.60 -27.70
C LEU A 98 11.77 34.97 -27.76
N PRO A 99 11.63 33.74 -28.32
CA PRO A 99 10.39 32.98 -28.26
C PRO A 99 9.98 32.77 -26.80
N LYS A 100 8.89 33.41 -26.39
CA LYS A 100 8.38 33.33 -25.00
C LYS A 100 7.43 32.16 -24.81
N ASN A 101 7.11 31.46 -25.89
CA ASN A 101 6.09 30.43 -25.93
C ASN A 101 6.74 29.11 -26.37
N ILE A 102 7.44 28.43 -25.45
CA ILE A 102 7.81 27.02 -25.65
C ILE A 102 6.83 26.09 -24.94
N HIS A 103 6.68 24.88 -25.47
CA HIS A 103 5.84 23.82 -24.88
C HIS A 103 6.58 22.49 -24.94
N PHE A 104 6.54 21.74 -23.85
CA PHE A 104 6.89 20.32 -23.81
C PHE A 104 5.61 19.49 -23.70
N SER A 105 5.47 18.41 -24.47
CA SER A 105 4.38 17.44 -24.30
C SER A 105 4.79 16.01 -24.66
N ASN A 106 4.32 15.00 -23.93
CA ASN A 106 4.39 13.60 -24.33
C ASN A 106 3.18 13.20 -25.22
N ALA A 107 3.10 11.94 -25.63
CA ALA A 107 1.96 11.46 -26.42
C ALA A 107 0.63 11.47 -25.63
N TYR A 108 0.67 11.14 -24.35
CA TYR A 108 -0.51 11.12 -23.47
C TYR A 108 -1.17 12.51 -23.34
N GLU A 109 -0.39 13.57 -23.17
CA GLU A 109 -0.89 14.94 -23.02
C GLU A 109 -1.57 15.41 -24.32
N ARG A 110 -0.98 15.09 -25.48
CA ARG A 110 -1.57 15.40 -26.79
C ARG A 110 -2.82 14.59 -27.12
N ASP A 111 -2.86 13.31 -26.75
CA ASP A 111 -4.00 12.42 -27.01
C ASP A 111 -5.18 12.67 -26.06
N SER A 112 -4.89 13.04 -24.81
CA SER A 112 -5.90 13.30 -23.77
C SER A 112 -6.37 14.76 -23.72
N GLY A 113 -5.51 15.70 -24.11
CA GLY A 113 -5.75 17.14 -23.97
C GLY A 113 -5.58 17.68 -22.55
N TYR A 114 -4.87 16.95 -21.68
CA TYR A 114 -4.56 17.31 -20.30
C TYR A 114 -3.06 17.28 -20.05
N ASP A 115 -2.52 18.34 -19.44
CA ASP A 115 -1.12 18.40 -18.97
C ASP A 115 -0.90 17.38 -17.83
N LEU A 116 0.33 16.92 -17.63
CA LEU A 116 0.67 16.03 -16.50
C LEU A 116 0.26 16.64 -15.15
N GLY A 117 -0.50 15.88 -14.36
CA GLY A 117 -1.07 16.33 -13.09
C GLY A 117 -2.12 17.43 -13.23
N ASP A 118 -2.76 17.56 -14.40
CA ASP A 118 -3.67 18.65 -14.77
C ASP A 118 -3.06 20.06 -14.64
N GLY A 119 -1.72 20.17 -14.72
CA GLY A 119 -1.00 21.43 -14.50
C GLY A 119 -0.93 21.88 -13.04
N MET A 120 -1.28 21.01 -12.08
CA MET A 120 -1.34 21.36 -10.65
C MET A 120 -0.01 21.23 -9.90
N TYR A 121 1.05 20.74 -10.54
CA TYR A 121 2.41 20.75 -10.01
C TYR A 121 3.06 22.14 -10.16
N THR A 122 2.48 23.14 -9.49
CA THR A 122 2.78 24.57 -9.66
C THR A 122 4.17 25.02 -9.19
N ASN A 123 4.95 24.12 -8.57
CA ASN A 123 6.36 24.33 -8.24
C ASN A 123 7.31 24.15 -9.45
N TRP A 124 6.84 23.63 -10.58
CA TRP A 124 7.66 23.42 -11.78
C TRP A 124 7.06 24.14 -13.00
N ASP A 125 7.83 25.02 -13.64
CA ASP A 125 7.40 25.71 -14.88
C ASP A 125 7.13 24.73 -16.02
N TYR A 126 7.87 23.61 -16.06
CA TYR A 126 7.74 22.54 -17.04
C TYR A 126 7.97 21.18 -16.37
N LEU A 127 6.98 20.30 -16.48
CA LEU A 127 7.04 18.90 -16.06
C LEU A 127 7.07 18.01 -17.30
N VAL A 128 7.96 17.02 -17.33
CA VAL A 128 8.05 16.03 -18.42
C VAL A 128 8.17 14.62 -17.85
N GLU A 129 7.68 13.64 -18.61
CA GLU A 129 7.74 12.24 -18.20
C GLU A 129 9.11 11.62 -18.47
N ARG A 130 9.67 10.94 -17.46
CA ARG A 130 10.91 10.17 -17.58
C ARG A 130 10.73 8.99 -18.53
N HIS A 131 11.66 8.82 -19.47
CA HIS A 131 11.70 7.84 -20.55
C HIS A 131 10.63 7.95 -21.65
N ALA A 132 9.69 8.89 -21.57
CA ALA A 132 8.77 9.16 -22.67
C ALA A 132 9.38 10.11 -23.71
N ASP A 133 9.03 9.90 -24.98
CA ASP A 133 9.34 10.84 -26.05
C ASP A 133 8.58 12.16 -25.81
N THR A 134 9.34 13.22 -25.52
CA THR A 134 8.82 14.56 -25.25
C THR A 134 9.00 15.44 -26.48
N LEU A 135 7.92 15.97 -27.02
CA LEU A 135 7.94 16.95 -28.10
C LEU A 135 8.19 18.33 -27.48
N ALA A 136 9.30 18.96 -27.85
CA ALA A 136 9.65 20.34 -27.50
C ALA A 136 9.37 21.25 -28.69
N GLU A 137 8.54 22.28 -28.49
CA GLU A 137 8.02 23.13 -29.57
C GLU A 137 8.23 24.62 -29.27
N VAL A 138 8.55 25.39 -30.30
CA VAL A 138 8.48 26.86 -30.31
C VAL A 138 7.14 27.26 -30.94
N LEU A 139 6.19 27.70 -30.10
CA LEU A 139 4.82 28.03 -30.53
C LEU A 139 4.75 29.30 -31.40
N ASP A 140 5.72 30.20 -31.27
CA ASP A 140 5.91 31.42 -32.06
C ASP A 140 7.14 31.35 -32.99
N ALA A 141 7.37 30.19 -33.62
CA ALA A 141 8.47 29.97 -34.55
C ALA A 141 8.42 30.87 -35.81
N ASP A 142 9.60 31.27 -36.28
CA ASP A 142 9.83 31.98 -37.55
C ASP A 142 10.57 31.04 -38.52
N ASP A 143 10.00 30.84 -39.72
CA ASP A 143 10.56 30.02 -40.81
C ASP A 143 11.97 30.46 -41.26
N ASN A 144 12.40 31.68 -40.92
CA ASN A 144 13.73 32.22 -41.22
C ASN A 144 14.80 31.89 -40.14
N CYS A 145 14.41 31.18 -39.09
CA CYS A 145 15.26 30.82 -37.96
C CYS A 145 15.56 29.32 -37.92
N VAL A 146 16.80 28.97 -37.56
CA VAL A 146 17.18 27.61 -37.19
C VAL A 146 17.20 27.49 -35.67
N TYR A 147 16.46 26.51 -35.17
CA TYR A 147 16.36 26.17 -33.76
C TYR A 147 17.15 24.88 -33.49
N ALA A 148 17.94 24.87 -32.42
CA ALA A 148 18.67 23.72 -31.94
C ALA A 148 18.44 23.55 -30.43
N TRP A 149 18.01 22.36 -30.04
CA TRP A 149 17.67 22.00 -28.67
C TRP A 149 18.74 21.10 -28.08
N THR A 150 19.05 21.22 -26.79
CA THR A 150 19.94 20.28 -26.09
C THR A 150 19.53 20.20 -24.63
N SER A 151 19.22 19.00 -24.14
CA SER A 151 18.96 18.75 -22.72
C SER A 151 20.26 18.39 -21.98
N THR A 152 20.36 18.76 -20.72
CA THR A 152 21.39 18.28 -19.78
C THR A 152 20.72 17.81 -18.50
N GLY A 153 20.98 16.56 -18.12
CA GLY A 153 20.42 15.92 -16.92
C GLY A 153 21.16 16.28 -15.62
N PRO A 154 20.58 15.92 -14.46
CA PRO A 154 21.12 16.26 -13.14
C PRO A 154 22.49 15.65 -12.86
N SER A 155 22.86 14.52 -13.47
CA SER A 155 24.23 13.97 -13.46
C SER A 155 25.25 14.78 -14.28
N GLY A 156 24.81 15.75 -15.07
CA GLY A 156 25.60 16.43 -16.10
C GLY A 156 25.65 15.70 -17.45
N THR A 157 24.84 14.64 -17.64
CA THR A 157 24.72 13.95 -18.92
C THR A 157 24.04 14.85 -19.95
N VAL A 158 24.75 15.18 -21.03
CA VAL A 158 24.25 16.03 -22.13
C VAL A 158 23.61 15.14 -23.21
N GLY A 159 22.37 15.44 -23.58
CA GLY A 159 21.64 14.77 -24.65
C GLY A 159 22.12 15.15 -26.05
N GLU A 160 21.62 14.46 -27.07
CA GLU A 160 21.92 14.80 -28.46
C GLU A 160 21.28 16.15 -28.85
N THR A 161 22.02 16.98 -29.60
CA THR A 161 21.47 18.23 -30.13
C THR A 161 20.51 17.96 -31.29
N THR A 162 19.21 18.21 -31.10
CA THR A 162 18.18 18.06 -32.12
C THR A 162 17.81 19.40 -32.76
N TYR A 163 17.35 19.40 -34.01
CA TYR A 163 17.11 20.61 -34.79
C TYR A 163 15.68 20.72 -35.31
N GLY A 164 15.12 21.93 -35.28
CA GLY A 164 13.76 22.22 -35.74
C GLY A 164 12.97 23.07 -34.75
N SER A 165 11.98 23.82 -35.23
CA SER A 165 11.01 24.55 -34.39
C SER A 165 10.15 23.62 -33.52
N SER A 166 10.07 22.34 -33.89
CA SER A 166 9.52 21.24 -33.11
C SER A 166 10.52 20.08 -33.17
N ALA A 167 10.87 19.49 -32.04
CA ALA A 167 11.88 18.43 -31.92
C ALA A 167 11.56 17.46 -30.78
N THR A 168 11.90 16.18 -30.94
CA THR A 168 11.74 15.18 -29.87
C THR A 168 12.97 15.14 -28.98
N LEU A 169 12.77 15.31 -27.67
CA LEU A 169 13.76 15.14 -26.60
C LEU A 169 13.41 13.91 -25.77
N SER A 170 14.44 13.31 -25.15
CA SER A 170 14.28 12.20 -24.20
C SER A 170 14.96 12.55 -22.89
N PHE A 171 14.27 12.25 -21.77
CA PHE A 171 14.72 12.53 -20.41
C PHE A 171 14.85 11.20 -19.67
N THR A 172 16.06 10.82 -19.25
CA THR A 172 16.35 9.48 -18.73
C THR A 172 16.68 9.44 -17.23
N GLU A 173 16.81 10.59 -16.60
CA GLU A 173 17.08 10.75 -15.17
C GLU A 173 15.85 11.37 -14.46
N THR A 174 15.68 11.14 -13.16
CA THR A 174 14.69 11.88 -12.36
C THR A 174 15.31 13.20 -11.88
N GLY A 175 14.56 14.30 -11.93
CA GLY A 175 14.95 15.58 -11.37
C GLY A 175 15.12 16.70 -12.39
N TRP A 176 15.73 17.79 -11.95
CA TRP A 176 15.96 19.00 -12.74
C TRP A 176 16.92 18.76 -13.92
N HIS A 177 16.45 19.09 -15.11
CA HIS A 177 17.22 19.19 -16.35
C HIS A 177 17.28 20.65 -16.79
N THR A 178 18.35 21.03 -17.48
CA THR A 178 18.39 22.27 -18.26
C THR A 178 18.20 21.97 -19.74
N VAL A 179 17.28 22.67 -20.41
CA VAL A 179 17.09 22.60 -21.86
C VAL A 179 17.56 23.91 -22.49
N ASP A 180 18.63 23.84 -23.26
CA ASP A 180 19.15 24.97 -24.02
C ASP A 180 18.51 24.99 -25.42
N LEU A 181 17.87 26.12 -25.76
CA LEU A 181 17.35 26.45 -27.08
C LEU A 181 18.25 27.50 -27.72
N THR A 182 19.08 27.08 -28.67
CA THR A 182 19.85 28.00 -29.52
C THR A 182 19.04 28.37 -30.76
N THR A 183 18.81 29.66 -30.95
CA THR A 183 18.07 30.22 -32.09
C THR A 183 19.01 31.06 -32.96
N ASN A 184 19.04 30.79 -34.27
CA ASN A 184 19.84 31.54 -35.24
C ASN A 184 18.94 32.01 -36.40
N CYS A 185 18.69 33.31 -36.48
CA CYS A 185 17.82 33.93 -37.48
C CYS A 185 18.62 34.77 -38.48
N GLY A 186 18.51 34.47 -39.77
CA GLY A 186 18.96 35.34 -40.86
C GLY A 186 20.08 34.81 -41.76
N MET A 187 20.05 35.27 -43.02
CA MET A 187 21.06 35.00 -44.05
C MET A 187 22.13 36.11 -44.09
N GLY A 188 23.12 36.06 -43.20
CA GLY A 188 24.23 37.02 -43.18
C GLY A 188 25.37 36.61 -42.24
N SER A 189 26.54 37.24 -42.34
CA SER A 189 27.70 36.92 -41.49
C SER A 189 27.59 37.40 -40.02
N ASP A 190 26.57 38.21 -39.73
CA ASP A 190 26.43 38.96 -38.47
C ASP A 190 25.16 38.56 -37.69
N SER A 191 24.45 37.48 -38.08
CA SER A 191 23.34 36.93 -37.29
C SER A 191 23.89 36.27 -36.02
N ALA A 192 23.73 36.97 -34.89
CA ALA A 192 24.10 36.45 -33.58
C ALA A 192 23.16 35.31 -33.17
N SER A 193 23.74 34.14 -32.90
CA SER A 193 23.02 33.03 -32.23
C SER A 193 22.60 33.48 -30.84
N GLN A 194 21.30 33.43 -30.54
CA GLN A 194 20.78 33.65 -29.20
C GLN A 194 20.54 32.29 -28.53
N MET A 195 20.67 32.23 -27.21
CA MET A 195 20.48 31.02 -26.42
C MET A 195 19.54 31.33 -25.25
N SER A 196 18.47 30.54 -25.14
CA SER A 196 17.59 30.48 -23.97
C SER A 196 17.89 29.20 -23.20
N THR A 197 17.85 29.24 -21.87
CA THR A 197 17.94 28.03 -21.02
C THR A 197 16.67 27.93 -20.19
N TYR A 198 16.01 26.76 -20.22
CA TYR A 198 14.80 26.47 -19.48
C TYR A 198 15.06 25.37 -18.43
N SER A 199 14.46 25.50 -17.25
CA SER A 199 14.52 24.45 -16.22
C SER A 199 13.32 23.52 -16.38
N VAL A 200 13.57 22.22 -16.52
CA VAL A 200 12.54 21.22 -16.80
C VAL A 200 12.64 20.11 -15.76
N MET A 201 11.56 19.81 -15.06
CA MET A 201 11.51 18.71 -14.09
C MET A 201 11.12 17.41 -14.80
N SER A 202 11.94 16.36 -14.70
CA SER A 202 11.58 15.03 -15.19
C SER A 202 11.17 14.08 -14.06
N LYS A 203 10.00 13.45 -14.20
CA LYS A 203 9.44 12.51 -13.22
C LYS A 203 8.84 11.27 -13.90
N PRO A 204 8.92 10.07 -13.28
CA PRO A 204 8.08 8.93 -13.63
C PRO A 204 6.61 9.25 -13.38
N VAL A 205 5.72 8.89 -14.31
CA VAL A 205 4.28 9.17 -14.23
C VAL A 205 3.49 7.89 -13.91
N ARG A 206 2.70 7.90 -12.85
CA ARG A 206 1.72 6.87 -12.51
C ARG A 206 0.40 7.14 -13.23
N ARG A 207 -0.20 6.09 -13.81
CA ARG A 207 -1.43 6.15 -14.62
C ARG A 207 -2.48 5.17 -14.15
N GLU A 208 -3.73 5.43 -14.52
CA GLU A 208 -4.82 4.44 -14.36
C GLU A 208 -4.50 3.18 -15.18
N ILE A 209 -4.59 1.99 -14.57
CA ILE A 209 -4.11 0.74 -15.19
C ILE A 209 -4.80 0.39 -16.53
N ARG A 210 -6.02 0.86 -16.77
CA ARG A 210 -6.76 0.65 -18.04
C ARG A 210 -6.53 1.76 -19.07
N SER A 211 -5.85 2.86 -18.72
CA SER A 211 -5.40 3.87 -19.69
C SER A 211 -4.05 3.51 -20.32
N LEU A 212 -3.30 2.57 -19.72
CA LEU A 212 -2.06 2.04 -20.28
C LEU A 212 -2.29 1.39 -21.66
N SER A 213 -1.30 1.55 -22.56
CA SER A 213 -1.32 0.80 -23.81
C SER A 213 -1.17 -0.70 -23.53
N THR A 214 -1.62 -1.56 -24.45
CA THR A 214 -1.44 -3.02 -24.33
C THR A 214 0.04 -3.39 -24.18
N THR A 215 0.95 -2.63 -24.78
CA THR A 215 2.40 -2.82 -24.65
C THR A 215 2.86 -2.52 -23.22
N ASP A 216 2.50 -1.37 -22.68
CA ASP A 216 2.97 -0.91 -21.36
C ASP A 216 2.35 -1.73 -20.23
N LEU A 217 1.07 -2.07 -20.35
CA LEU A 217 0.39 -2.99 -19.43
C LEU A 217 1.05 -4.38 -19.44
N THR A 218 1.34 -4.94 -20.62
CA THR A 218 2.02 -6.23 -20.73
C THR A 218 3.42 -6.14 -20.11
N LYS A 219 4.16 -5.07 -20.40
CA LYS A 219 5.49 -4.81 -19.84
C LYS A 219 5.47 -4.72 -18.31
N PHE A 220 4.55 -3.95 -17.73
CA PHE A 220 4.33 -3.87 -16.29
C PHE A 220 4.02 -5.24 -15.68
N LEU A 221 3.06 -5.99 -16.24
CA LEU A 221 2.64 -7.28 -15.71
C LEU A 221 3.69 -8.39 -15.88
N ASP A 222 4.49 -8.35 -16.94
CA ASP A 222 5.63 -9.26 -17.17
C ASP A 222 6.74 -8.97 -16.15
N THR A 223 7.11 -7.69 -15.95
CA THR A 223 8.14 -7.30 -14.99
C THR A 223 7.70 -7.47 -13.53
N LEU A 224 6.42 -7.26 -13.22
CA LEU A 224 5.84 -7.64 -11.93
C LEU A 224 5.93 -9.16 -11.73
N GLN A 225 5.62 -9.99 -12.73
CA GLN A 225 5.79 -11.43 -12.60
C GLN A 225 7.25 -11.85 -12.33
N MET A 226 8.24 -11.08 -12.78
CA MET A 226 9.65 -11.32 -12.46
C MET A 226 9.94 -11.14 -10.96
N THR A 227 9.43 -10.09 -10.31
CA THR A 227 9.61 -9.90 -8.85
C THR A 227 8.93 -11.00 -8.02
N TYR A 228 7.92 -11.65 -8.56
CA TYR A 228 7.24 -12.80 -7.95
C TYR A 228 7.92 -14.16 -8.19
N THR A 229 8.88 -14.24 -9.11
CA THR A 229 9.49 -15.52 -9.53
C THR A 229 10.99 -15.61 -9.29
N ILE A 230 11.70 -14.48 -9.26
CA ILE A 230 13.14 -14.42 -9.00
C ILE A 230 13.38 -14.18 -7.50
N GLY A 231 14.20 -15.02 -6.87
CA GLY A 231 14.53 -14.90 -5.44
C GLY A 231 15.36 -13.66 -5.10
N GLN A 232 15.40 -13.28 -3.82
CA GLN A 232 16.07 -12.03 -3.39
C GLN A 232 17.54 -11.95 -3.82
N GLU A 233 18.36 -12.95 -3.49
CA GLU A 233 19.79 -12.98 -3.81
C GLU A 233 20.05 -12.99 -5.33
N GLU A 234 19.24 -13.73 -6.09
CA GLU A 234 19.37 -13.83 -7.55
C GLU A 234 19.01 -12.50 -8.23
N GLY A 235 17.91 -11.87 -7.82
CA GLY A 235 17.47 -10.61 -8.40
C GLY A 235 18.36 -9.42 -8.00
N GLU A 236 18.92 -9.40 -6.79
CA GLU A 236 19.96 -8.41 -6.44
C GLU A 236 21.24 -8.60 -7.27
N ALA A 237 21.61 -9.85 -7.59
CA ALA A 237 22.76 -10.13 -8.45
C ALA A 237 22.52 -9.76 -9.93
N LEU A 238 21.27 -9.81 -10.40
CA LEU A 238 20.87 -9.47 -11.77
C LEU A 238 20.58 -7.97 -11.98
N TYR A 239 19.89 -7.34 -11.03
CA TYR A 239 19.28 -6.00 -11.16
C TYR A 239 19.82 -4.99 -10.13
N GLY A 240 20.64 -5.44 -9.17
CA GLY A 240 21.27 -4.58 -8.16
C GLY A 240 20.46 -4.40 -6.88
N ARG A 241 21.03 -3.64 -5.92
CA ARG A 241 20.57 -3.52 -4.52
C ARG A 241 19.13 -3.03 -4.29
N LYS A 242 18.50 -2.49 -5.33
CA LYS A 242 17.11 -1.98 -5.33
C LYS A 242 16.09 -3.07 -5.61
N TYR A 243 16.51 -4.22 -6.13
CA TYR A 243 15.63 -5.35 -6.33
C TYR A 243 15.03 -5.83 -5.00
N ARG A 244 13.73 -6.12 -5.03
CA ARG A 244 12.96 -6.79 -3.99
C ARG A 244 12.08 -7.86 -4.62
N SER A 245 12.32 -9.09 -4.20
CA SER A 245 11.45 -10.24 -4.46
C SER A 245 10.17 -10.13 -3.65
N ILE A 246 9.09 -10.77 -4.12
CA ILE A 246 7.82 -10.78 -3.40
C ILE A 246 7.96 -11.37 -1.99
N THR A 247 8.77 -12.42 -1.83
CA THR A 247 8.99 -13.08 -0.54
C THR A 247 9.58 -12.11 0.50
N ARG A 248 10.51 -11.24 0.08
CA ARG A 248 11.09 -10.21 0.95
C ARG A 248 10.08 -9.12 1.32
N LEU A 249 9.23 -8.70 0.37
CA LEU A 249 8.20 -7.68 0.59
C LEU A 249 7.08 -8.20 1.49
N VAL A 250 6.59 -9.42 1.28
CA VAL A 250 5.57 -10.03 2.16
C VAL A 250 6.12 -10.33 3.55
N SER A 251 7.39 -10.76 3.66
CA SER A 251 8.10 -10.87 4.94
C SER A 251 8.05 -9.56 5.73
N GLU A 252 8.32 -8.41 5.08
CA GLU A 252 8.29 -7.10 5.71
C GLU A 252 6.88 -6.70 6.17
N HIS A 253 5.89 -6.86 5.28
CA HIS A 253 4.49 -6.56 5.58
C HIS A 253 3.92 -7.46 6.69
N LEU A 254 4.36 -8.72 6.77
CA LEU A 254 4.01 -9.63 7.86
C LEU A 254 4.65 -9.20 9.18
N LEU A 255 5.91 -8.76 9.19
CA LEU A 255 6.55 -8.18 10.38
C LEU A 255 5.87 -6.89 10.84
N GLY A 256 5.37 -6.07 9.91
CA GLY A 256 4.62 -4.86 10.22
C GLY A 256 3.20 -5.11 10.76
N ALA A 257 2.50 -6.13 10.26
CA ALA A 257 1.04 -6.24 10.46
C ALA A 257 0.53 -7.58 11.01
N ALA A 258 1.36 -8.61 11.09
CA ALA A 258 1.00 -9.90 11.69
C ALA A 258 1.61 -10.11 13.09
N ASP A 259 2.21 -9.07 13.67
CA ASP A 259 2.75 -9.16 15.02
C ASP A 259 1.66 -9.38 16.07
N LYS A 260 2.04 -10.08 17.14
CA LYS A 260 1.15 -10.50 18.22
C LYS A 260 0.85 -9.38 19.21
N THR A 261 1.71 -8.37 19.28
CA THR A 261 1.56 -7.23 20.17
C THR A 261 0.51 -6.24 19.66
N CYS A 262 0.53 -5.93 18.36
CA CYS A 262 -0.35 -4.96 17.71
C CYS A 262 -0.21 -5.02 16.18
N ASP A 263 -0.82 -4.08 15.47
CA ASP A 263 -0.45 -3.75 14.10
C ASP A 263 0.44 -2.51 14.15
N HIS A 264 1.47 -2.48 13.33
CA HIS A 264 2.34 -1.31 13.18
C HIS A 264 2.03 -0.52 11.89
N TRP A 265 1.24 -1.11 10.97
CA TRP A 265 1.09 -0.64 9.59
C TRP A 265 -0.36 -0.34 9.18
N HIS A 266 -1.38 -0.82 9.91
CA HIS A 266 -2.80 -0.63 9.54
C HIS A 266 -3.64 0.08 10.59
N ASP A 267 -3.49 -0.24 11.87
CA ASP A 267 -4.52 0.06 12.90
C ASP A 267 -4.42 1.52 13.46
N ASP A 268 -3.88 2.51 12.71
CA ASP A 268 -3.74 3.94 13.10
C ASP A 268 -3.17 4.84 11.93
N ALA A 269 -2.78 6.09 12.22
CA ALA A 269 -2.23 7.12 11.30
C ALA A 269 -1.04 6.68 10.43
N GLY A 270 -0.27 5.68 10.85
CA GLY A 270 0.88 5.18 10.09
C GLY A 270 0.51 4.52 8.75
N VAL A 271 -0.78 4.24 8.51
CA VAL A 271 -1.24 3.44 7.36
C VAL A 271 -0.83 4.00 6.00
N MET A 272 -1.02 5.30 5.76
CA MET A 272 -0.75 5.90 4.45
C MET A 272 0.75 6.02 4.16
N THR A 273 1.54 6.43 5.16
CA THR A 273 2.99 6.56 5.03
C THR A 273 3.65 5.21 4.77
N HIS A 274 3.23 4.15 5.48
CA HIS A 274 3.72 2.80 5.24
C HIS A 274 3.35 2.29 3.85
N HIS A 275 2.07 2.32 3.46
CA HIS A 275 1.64 1.74 2.19
C HIS A 275 2.17 2.48 0.96
N VAL A 276 2.35 3.81 1.03
CA VAL A 276 2.97 4.58 -0.05
C VAL A 276 4.47 4.33 -0.16
N ALA A 277 5.19 4.28 0.96
CA ALA A 277 6.61 3.93 0.98
C ALA A 277 6.88 2.49 0.50
N PHE A 278 6.01 1.55 0.86
CA PHE A 278 6.10 0.14 0.47
C PHE A 278 5.77 -0.06 -1.02
N THR A 279 4.76 0.66 -1.54
CA THR A 279 4.46 0.71 -2.98
C THR A 279 5.63 1.32 -3.77
N LEU A 280 6.29 2.34 -3.23
CA LEU A 280 7.49 2.93 -3.83
C LEU A 280 8.70 1.98 -3.79
N GLU A 281 8.86 1.12 -2.78
CA GLU A 281 9.93 0.11 -2.79
C GLU A 281 9.69 -0.95 -3.88
N MET A 282 8.46 -1.42 -4.07
CA MET A 282 8.11 -2.27 -5.22
C MET A 282 8.34 -1.54 -6.54
N GLU A 283 7.93 -0.27 -6.67
CA GLU A 283 8.18 0.53 -7.88
C GLU A 283 9.68 0.63 -8.20
N GLN A 284 10.54 0.79 -7.20
CA GLN A 284 12.00 0.79 -7.40
C GLN A 284 12.57 -0.59 -7.70
N SER A 285 11.96 -1.67 -7.21
CA SER A 285 12.27 -3.05 -7.63
C SER A 285 11.96 -3.26 -9.12
N LEU A 286 10.80 -2.79 -9.59
CA LEU A 286 10.43 -2.82 -11.01
C LEU A 286 11.39 -1.96 -11.85
N GLN A 287 11.75 -0.76 -11.38
CA GLN A 287 12.68 0.14 -12.08
C GLN A 287 14.12 -0.37 -12.12
N ALA A 288 14.53 -1.24 -11.19
CA ALA A 288 15.81 -1.94 -11.25
C ALA A 288 15.86 -2.98 -12.40
N ILE A 289 14.71 -3.55 -12.77
CA ILE A 289 14.57 -4.46 -13.91
C ILE A 289 14.41 -3.66 -15.21
N ASP A 290 13.51 -2.67 -15.22
CA ASP A 290 13.28 -1.79 -16.36
C ASP A 290 12.91 -0.36 -15.89
N PRO A 291 13.79 0.64 -16.13
CA PRO A 291 13.65 1.96 -15.54
C PRO A 291 12.49 2.79 -16.11
N THR A 292 11.81 2.35 -17.19
CA THR A 292 10.64 3.08 -17.71
C THR A 292 9.34 2.75 -16.98
N LEU A 293 9.36 1.86 -15.98
CA LEU A 293 8.14 1.42 -15.29
C LEU A 293 7.76 2.28 -14.09
N THR A 294 6.46 2.43 -13.90
CA THR A 294 5.82 2.92 -12.68
C THR A 294 4.76 1.92 -12.23
N VAL A 295 4.36 1.98 -10.96
CA VAL A 295 3.18 1.26 -10.48
C VAL A 295 1.94 2.04 -10.92
N PRO A 296 1.06 1.48 -11.76
CA PRO A 296 -0.18 2.13 -12.12
C PRO A 296 -1.14 2.12 -10.93
N TYR A 297 -2.09 3.05 -10.90
CA TYR A 297 -3.19 3.01 -9.93
C TYR A 297 -4.44 2.36 -10.53
N TRP A 298 -5.30 1.80 -9.69
CA TRP A 298 -6.59 1.24 -10.09
C TRP A 298 -7.73 2.12 -9.54
N ASP A 299 -8.44 2.83 -10.44
CA ASP A 299 -9.63 3.60 -10.06
C ASP A 299 -10.86 2.68 -9.89
N TYR A 300 -11.04 2.12 -8.71
CA TYR A 300 -12.20 1.27 -8.41
C TYR A 300 -13.54 2.02 -8.34
N THR A 301 -13.57 3.36 -8.41
CA THR A 301 -14.85 4.08 -8.59
C THR A 301 -15.47 3.81 -9.96
N MET A 302 -14.64 3.51 -10.97
CA MET A 302 -15.07 2.97 -12.26
C MET A 302 -15.69 1.58 -12.14
N ASP A 303 -15.20 0.76 -11.20
CA ASP A 303 -15.68 -0.61 -11.00
C ASP A 303 -16.99 -0.63 -10.21
N ALA A 304 -17.18 0.35 -9.33
CA ALA A 304 -18.45 0.61 -8.64
C ALA A 304 -19.56 1.18 -9.55
N TYR A 305 -19.21 1.80 -10.69
CA TYR A 305 -20.17 2.53 -11.55
C TYR A 305 -20.45 1.85 -12.91
N TYR A 306 -19.42 1.45 -13.66
CA TYR A 306 -19.60 0.96 -15.04
C TYR A 306 -19.98 -0.52 -15.14
N TYR A 307 -19.84 -1.29 -14.05
CA TYR A 307 -20.06 -2.74 -14.03
C TYR A 307 -21.23 -3.09 -13.10
N SER A 308 -22.03 -4.08 -13.49
CA SER A 308 -23.12 -4.60 -12.66
C SER A 308 -22.61 -5.38 -11.43
N ASP A 309 -21.40 -5.90 -11.52
CA ASP A 309 -20.69 -6.58 -10.46
C ASP A 309 -19.18 -6.29 -10.65
N TRP A 310 -18.48 -5.88 -9.60
CA TRP A 310 -17.08 -5.44 -9.66
C TRP A 310 -16.13 -6.53 -10.17
N VAL A 311 -16.50 -7.81 -9.98
CA VAL A 311 -15.73 -8.96 -10.48
C VAL A 311 -15.71 -9.08 -12.01
N ASP A 312 -16.58 -8.34 -12.70
CA ASP A 312 -16.61 -8.25 -14.17
C ASP A 312 -15.61 -7.22 -14.72
N SER A 313 -14.90 -6.48 -13.85
CA SER A 313 -13.85 -5.54 -14.21
C SER A 313 -12.73 -6.23 -15.03
N PRO A 314 -12.21 -5.59 -16.09
CA PRO A 314 -11.21 -6.19 -16.98
C PRO A 314 -9.91 -6.56 -16.26
N ILE A 315 -9.61 -5.96 -15.11
CA ILE A 315 -8.43 -6.29 -14.31
C ILE A 315 -8.41 -7.75 -13.85
N PHE A 316 -9.58 -8.39 -13.74
CA PHE A 316 -9.74 -9.79 -13.34
C PHE A 316 -9.76 -10.77 -14.53
N GLN A 317 -9.41 -10.31 -15.74
CA GLN A 317 -9.17 -11.19 -16.89
C GLN A 317 -7.89 -12.03 -16.68
N ASP A 318 -7.84 -13.20 -17.33
CA ASP A 318 -6.79 -14.20 -17.12
C ASP A 318 -5.38 -13.67 -17.47
N ASP A 319 -5.26 -12.78 -18.45
CA ASP A 319 -4.01 -12.16 -18.88
C ASP A 319 -3.57 -10.96 -18.01
N TRP A 320 -4.49 -10.42 -17.20
CA TRP A 320 -4.24 -9.36 -16.21
C TRP A 320 -3.96 -10.00 -14.84
N PHE A 321 -4.81 -9.78 -13.83
CA PHE A 321 -4.64 -10.32 -12.48
C PHE A 321 -5.40 -11.63 -12.21
N GLY A 322 -6.10 -12.17 -13.22
CA GLY A 322 -6.90 -13.38 -13.08
C GLY A 322 -8.17 -13.19 -12.24
N LYS A 323 -9.02 -14.22 -12.21
CA LYS A 323 -10.38 -14.14 -11.64
C LYS A 323 -10.40 -13.65 -10.18
N ALA A 324 -11.30 -12.70 -9.87
CA ALA A 324 -11.51 -12.14 -8.52
C ALA A 324 -11.98 -13.17 -7.47
N SER A 325 -12.73 -14.19 -7.87
CA SER A 325 -13.20 -15.25 -6.95
C SER A 325 -13.24 -16.60 -7.67
N PRO A 326 -12.13 -17.36 -7.68
CA PRO A 326 -12.09 -18.72 -8.18
C PRO A 326 -13.11 -19.65 -7.49
N THR A 327 -13.73 -20.52 -8.30
CA THR A 327 -14.69 -21.54 -7.87
C THR A 327 -14.05 -22.93 -7.77
N THR A 328 -12.72 -22.94 -7.65
CA THR A 328 -11.89 -24.11 -7.41
C THR A 328 -11.99 -24.54 -5.95
N GLU A 329 -11.75 -25.83 -5.69
CA GLU A 329 -11.50 -26.32 -4.35
C GLU A 329 -10.29 -25.57 -3.77
N GLY A 330 -10.44 -24.95 -2.59
CA GLY A 330 -9.41 -24.11 -1.99
C GLY A 330 -9.27 -22.69 -2.59
N HIS A 331 -10.14 -22.26 -3.50
CA HIS A 331 -10.20 -20.87 -4.00
C HIS A 331 -8.92 -20.32 -4.69
N MET A 332 -8.02 -21.21 -5.10
CA MET A 332 -6.77 -20.87 -5.79
C MET A 332 -7.00 -20.28 -7.19
N ILE A 333 -6.13 -19.35 -7.59
CA ILE A 333 -6.03 -18.89 -8.99
C ILE A 333 -5.37 -20.01 -9.81
N VAL A 334 -6.13 -20.66 -10.72
CA VAL A 334 -5.65 -21.82 -11.51
C VAL A 334 -5.53 -21.58 -13.02
N LYS A 335 -5.79 -20.35 -13.46
CA LYS A 335 -5.78 -19.94 -14.87
C LYS A 335 -5.22 -18.53 -15.00
N GLY A 336 -4.58 -18.27 -16.14
CA GLY A 336 -4.04 -16.97 -16.46
C GLY A 336 -2.58 -16.79 -16.07
N ARG A 337 -2.12 -15.54 -16.13
CA ARG A 337 -0.77 -15.08 -15.79
C ARG A 337 -0.32 -15.58 -14.41
N TRP A 338 -1.21 -15.54 -13.43
CA TRP A 338 -0.94 -15.86 -12.02
C TRP A 338 -1.46 -17.25 -11.61
N ALA A 339 -1.62 -18.16 -12.56
CA ALA A 339 -2.04 -19.53 -12.27
C ALA A 339 -1.03 -20.25 -11.37
N TYR A 340 -1.49 -20.77 -10.23
CA TYR A 340 -0.68 -21.43 -9.20
C TYR A 340 0.47 -20.54 -8.69
N LEU A 341 0.22 -19.24 -8.53
CA LEU A 341 1.13 -18.32 -7.86
C LEU A 341 1.44 -18.83 -6.46
N GLY A 342 2.72 -19.13 -6.19
CA GLY A 342 3.15 -19.76 -4.94
C GLY A 342 3.26 -18.79 -3.78
N VAL A 343 3.02 -19.29 -2.57
CA VAL A 343 3.31 -18.60 -1.30
C VAL A 343 4.63 -19.13 -0.75
N GLY A 344 5.54 -18.22 -0.38
CA GLY A 344 6.88 -18.54 0.12
C GLY A 344 6.86 -19.15 1.52
N LYS A 345 7.97 -19.78 1.92
CA LYS A 345 8.12 -20.40 3.24
C LYS A 345 9.03 -19.57 4.15
N GLN A 346 8.88 -19.72 5.46
CA GLN A 346 9.75 -19.10 6.47
C GLN A 346 11.22 -19.56 6.36
N ALA A 347 11.50 -20.65 5.65
CA ALA A 347 12.86 -21.06 5.33
C ALA A 347 13.55 -20.15 4.27
N ASP A 348 12.76 -19.34 3.55
CA ASP A 348 13.20 -18.54 2.41
C ASP A 348 13.36 -17.03 2.76
N ALA A 349 12.83 -16.60 3.91
CA ALA A 349 12.98 -15.25 4.46
C ALA A 349 12.67 -15.23 5.97
N ASP A 350 13.31 -14.31 6.70
CA ASP A 350 12.91 -13.98 8.08
C ASP A 350 11.43 -13.54 8.12
N GLY A 351 10.75 -13.77 9.24
CA GLY A 351 9.42 -13.20 9.48
C GLY A 351 8.40 -14.15 10.09
N ILE A 352 7.17 -13.68 10.09
CA ILE A 352 6.02 -14.33 10.69
C ILE A 352 5.40 -15.31 9.67
N SER A 353 5.00 -16.49 10.14
CA SER A 353 4.38 -17.54 9.31
C SER A 353 3.17 -18.16 9.98
N ASN A 354 2.35 -18.84 9.19
CA ASN A 354 1.33 -19.74 9.73
C ASN A 354 1.96 -21.07 10.22
N PRO A 355 1.20 -21.96 10.86
CA PRO A 355 1.76 -23.17 11.48
C PRO A 355 2.39 -24.16 10.50
N TYR A 356 2.09 -24.05 9.20
CA TYR A 356 2.70 -24.86 8.13
C TYR A 356 4.01 -24.25 7.60
N GLY A 357 4.49 -23.15 8.19
CA GLY A 357 5.69 -22.44 7.77
C GLY A 357 5.51 -21.65 6.48
N LEU A 358 4.27 -21.40 6.02
CA LEU A 358 3.96 -20.51 4.91
C LEU A 358 3.95 -19.06 5.41
N LEU A 359 4.53 -18.12 4.64
CA LEU A 359 4.51 -16.69 4.95
C LEU A 359 3.08 -16.14 4.85
N ARG A 360 2.35 -16.23 5.96
CA ARG A 360 0.95 -15.87 6.15
C ARG A 360 0.74 -15.44 7.61
N SER A 361 -0.30 -14.66 7.86
CA SER A 361 -0.73 -14.34 9.23
C SER A 361 -0.92 -15.62 10.06
N PRO A 362 -0.46 -15.69 11.33
CA PRO A 362 -0.46 -16.92 12.13
C PRO A 362 -1.84 -17.57 12.30
N TRP A 363 -2.90 -16.76 12.33
CA TRP A 363 -4.28 -17.21 12.47
C TRP A 363 -4.88 -17.78 11.17
N ASN A 364 -4.29 -17.51 10.00
CA ASN A 364 -4.70 -18.11 8.74
C ASN A 364 -4.06 -19.50 8.58
N THR A 365 -4.64 -20.48 9.25
CA THR A 365 -4.15 -21.88 9.33
C THR A 365 -4.31 -22.69 8.03
N ASN A 366 -4.43 -22.03 6.88
CA ASN A 366 -4.58 -22.68 5.58
C ASN A 366 -3.24 -23.27 5.06
N PRO A 367 -3.16 -24.59 4.77
CA PRO A 367 -1.94 -25.23 4.25
C PRO A 367 -1.72 -25.07 2.74
N THR A 368 -2.67 -24.48 2.00
CA THR A 368 -2.61 -24.39 0.53
C THR A 368 -1.39 -23.55 0.09
N PRO A 369 -0.41 -24.07 -0.67
CA PRO A 369 0.85 -23.36 -0.94
C PRO A 369 0.74 -22.31 -2.07
N TYR A 370 -0.46 -21.83 -2.37
CA TYR A 370 -0.78 -20.93 -3.48
C TYR A 370 -1.69 -19.79 -3.02
N VAL A 371 -1.68 -18.70 -3.79
CA VAL A 371 -2.55 -17.53 -3.59
C VAL A 371 -4.01 -17.85 -3.92
N MET A 372 -4.91 -17.36 -3.07
CA MET A 372 -6.33 -17.67 -3.05
C MET A 372 -7.16 -16.39 -2.94
N ARG A 373 -8.34 -16.40 -3.56
CA ARG A 373 -9.29 -15.28 -3.49
C ARG A 373 -10.71 -15.78 -3.31
N HIS A 374 -11.47 -15.18 -2.42
CA HIS A 374 -12.87 -15.51 -2.23
C HIS A 374 -13.69 -14.24 -2.04
N ARG A 375 -14.81 -14.10 -2.74
CA ARG A 375 -15.68 -12.92 -2.57
C ARG A 375 -16.71 -13.04 -1.45
N TYR A 376 -16.63 -14.07 -0.61
CA TYR A 376 -17.54 -14.22 0.52
C TYR A 376 -16.74 -14.22 1.81
N VAL A 377 -17.35 -13.66 2.86
CA VAL A 377 -16.88 -13.78 4.23
C VAL A 377 -18.01 -14.48 4.98
N LEU A 378 -17.73 -15.64 5.57
CA LEU A 378 -18.75 -16.57 6.06
C LEU A 378 -19.71 -16.96 4.91
N THR A 379 -20.97 -16.52 4.99
CA THR A 379 -22.00 -16.69 3.95
C THR A 379 -22.35 -15.38 3.23
N GLU A 380 -21.82 -14.24 3.69
CA GLU A 380 -22.18 -12.93 3.17
C GLU A 380 -21.35 -12.55 1.94
N LYS A 381 -22.04 -12.14 0.87
CA LYS A 381 -21.42 -11.74 -0.39
C LYS A 381 -20.68 -10.42 -0.20
N ASP A 382 -19.45 -10.36 -0.71
CA ASP A 382 -18.56 -9.20 -0.66
C ASP A 382 -18.27 -8.77 0.80
N GLY A 383 -18.38 -9.69 1.76
CA GLY A 383 -18.27 -9.40 3.20
C GLY A 383 -19.34 -8.45 3.74
N GLY A 384 -20.39 -8.16 2.97
CA GLY A 384 -21.43 -7.17 3.27
C GLY A 384 -21.20 -5.84 2.55
N TRP A 385 -19.96 -5.57 2.13
CA TRP A 385 -19.50 -4.34 1.53
C TRP A 385 -20.04 -4.10 0.11
N VAL A 386 -19.81 -2.88 -0.38
CA VAL A 386 -19.93 -2.49 -1.78
C VAL A 386 -18.61 -1.86 -2.21
N MET A 387 -18.28 -1.93 -3.50
CA MET A 387 -17.07 -1.28 -4.01
C MET A 387 -17.16 0.25 -3.78
N PRO A 388 -16.16 0.88 -3.13
CA PRO A 388 -16.18 2.32 -2.88
C PRO A 388 -16.28 3.11 -4.18
N GLY A 389 -17.16 4.11 -4.20
CA GLY A 389 -17.50 4.87 -5.40
C GLY A 389 -17.49 6.37 -5.18
N CYS A 390 -17.75 7.12 -6.25
CA CYS A 390 -17.64 8.58 -6.29
C CYS A 390 -18.40 9.36 -5.21
N VAL A 391 -19.45 8.78 -4.63
CA VAL A 391 -20.20 9.40 -3.52
C VAL A 391 -19.42 9.28 -2.21
N ASP A 392 -18.77 8.15 -2.00
CA ASP A 392 -18.04 7.84 -0.76
C ASP A 392 -16.73 8.65 -0.74
N PHE A 393 -16.01 8.69 -1.88
CA PHE A 393 -14.90 9.62 -2.10
C PHE A 393 -15.31 11.11 -2.04
N ALA A 394 -16.57 11.45 -2.31
CA ALA A 394 -17.00 12.85 -2.24
C ALA A 394 -17.18 13.34 -0.79
N GLU A 395 -17.72 12.49 0.07
CA GLU A 395 -18.00 12.81 1.46
C GLU A 395 -16.74 12.81 2.30
N ALA A 396 -15.86 11.82 2.11
CA ALA A 396 -14.52 11.85 2.67
C ALA A 396 -13.76 13.13 2.25
N PHE A 397 -14.10 13.74 1.10
CA PHE A 397 -13.42 14.96 0.66
C PHE A 397 -13.75 16.18 1.54
N GLU A 398 -14.94 16.20 2.15
CA GLU A 398 -15.43 17.27 3.02
C GLU A 398 -14.65 17.37 4.34
N TYR A 399 -13.98 16.29 4.79
CA TYR A 399 -13.15 16.34 6.00
C TYR A 399 -11.98 17.32 5.86
N THR A 400 -11.55 17.89 6.99
CA THR A 400 -10.56 18.98 7.04
C THR A 400 -9.37 18.69 7.94
N SER A 401 -9.24 17.48 8.48
CA SER A 401 -8.07 17.05 9.24
C SER A 401 -7.47 15.76 8.67
N LEU A 402 -6.15 15.65 8.78
CA LEU A 402 -5.39 14.49 8.31
C LEU A 402 -5.84 13.19 8.99
N GLY A 403 -6.16 13.20 10.29
CA GLY A 403 -6.59 12.01 11.01
C GLY A 403 -7.93 11.43 10.55
N ASN A 404 -8.88 12.27 10.11
CA ASN A 404 -10.10 11.77 9.45
C ASN A 404 -9.77 11.17 8.08
N TYR A 405 -8.88 11.80 7.31
CA TYR A 405 -8.42 11.27 6.02
C TYR A 405 -7.75 9.91 6.13
N PHE A 406 -6.90 9.72 7.14
CA PHE A 406 -6.27 8.42 7.41
C PHE A 406 -7.30 7.36 7.81
N SER A 407 -8.27 7.70 8.66
CA SER A 407 -9.39 6.79 9.01
C SER A 407 -10.22 6.39 7.79
N GLU A 408 -10.66 7.35 6.97
CA GLU A 408 -11.44 7.10 5.75
C GLU A 408 -10.68 6.27 4.72
N LEU A 409 -9.41 6.61 4.48
CA LEU A 409 -8.56 5.85 3.55
C LEU A 409 -8.31 4.43 4.04
N ASN A 410 -8.17 4.21 5.35
CA ASN A 410 -8.03 2.89 5.94
C ASN A 410 -9.33 2.08 5.83
N GLY A 411 -10.40 2.54 6.49
CA GLY A 411 -11.61 1.76 6.75
C GLY A 411 -12.64 1.73 5.62
N GLU A 412 -12.98 2.88 5.02
CA GLU A 412 -14.11 3.01 4.08
C GLU A 412 -13.67 2.99 2.61
N LEU A 413 -12.59 3.68 2.27
CA LEU A 413 -12.22 3.92 0.85
C LEU A 413 -11.33 2.82 0.26
N HIS A 414 -10.42 2.20 1.02
CA HIS A 414 -9.55 1.12 0.50
C HIS A 414 -9.75 -0.23 1.19
N GLY A 415 -9.95 -0.25 2.51
CA GLY A 415 -10.12 -1.47 3.32
C GLY A 415 -11.16 -2.47 2.77
N PRO A 416 -12.32 -2.04 2.25
CA PRO A 416 -13.32 -2.99 1.73
C PRO A 416 -12.81 -3.76 0.52
N VAL A 417 -11.92 -3.18 -0.30
CA VAL A 417 -11.36 -3.83 -1.49
C VAL A 417 -10.53 -5.06 -1.10
N HIS A 418 -9.78 -4.98 0.01
CA HIS A 418 -9.05 -6.12 0.59
C HIS A 418 -9.98 -7.27 1.01
N ILE A 419 -11.04 -6.92 1.76
CA ILE A 419 -12.05 -7.87 2.25
C ILE A 419 -12.76 -8.56 1.08
N MET A 420 -13.17 -7.79 0.08
CA MET A 420 -13.95 -8.25 -1.07
C MET A 420 -13.18 -9.18 -2.01
N ILE A 421 -11.85 -9.03 -2.11
CA ILE A 421 -10.99 -9.91 -2.92
C ILE A 421 -10.54 -11.14 -2.13
N GLY A 422 -10.10 -10.96 -0.88
CA GLY A 422 -9.53 -12.05 -0.08
C GLY A 422 -10.59 -13.03 0.45
N GLY A 423 -11.59 -12.51 1.15
CA GLY A 423 -12.67 -13.28 1.78
C GLY A 423 -12.23 -14.34 2.80
N GLN A 424 -13.22 -15.04 3.35
CA GLN A 424 -13.06 -15.99 4.44
C GLN A 424 -14.01 -17.18 4.29
N TRP A 425 -13.48 -18.40 4.43
CA TRP A 425 -14.20 -19.66 4.29
C TRP A 425 -13.69 -20.72 5.27
N TRP A 426 -14.17 -21.97 5.14
CA TRP A 426 -13.82 -23.09 6.02
C TRP A 426 -14.13 -22.79 7.50
N ILE A 427 -15.37 -22.36 7.73
CA ILE A 427 -15.96 -22.08 9.04
C ILE A 427 -17.22 -22.95 9.16
N ASP A 428 -17.59 -23.37 10.38
CA ASP A 428 -18.75 -24.23 10.59
C ASP A 428 -20.04 -23.51 10.15
N PRO A 429 -20.86 -24.10 9.25
CA PRO A 429 -22.10 -23.51 8.77
C PRO A 429 -23.25 -23.51 9.81
N ALA A 430 -22.97 -23.71 11.10
CA ALA A 430 -23.94 -23.72 12.20
C ALA A 430 -24.89 -22.50 12.21
N MET A 431 -24.44 -21.35 11.67
CA MET A 431 -25.32 -20.27 11.24
C MET A 431 -25.02 -19.77 9.83
N ASN A 432 -26.10 -19.52 9.09
CA ASN A 432 -26.08 -18.63 7.92
C ASN A 432 -25.97 -17.19 8.44
N PHE A 433 -24.76 -16.70 8.73
CA PHE A 433 -24.50 -15.30 9.03
C PHE A 433 -24.73 -14.44 7.78
N SER A 434 -26.00 -14.18 7.42
CA SER A 434 -26.36 -13.01 6.59
C SER A 434 -26.42 -11.76 7.47
N ALA A 435 -25.40 -11.64 8.33
CA ALA A 435 -25.16 -10.45 9.12
C ALA A 435 -24.55 -9.42 8.18
N THR A 436 -25.13 -8.23 8.20
CA THR A 436 -24.63 -7.09 7.47
C THR A 436 -23.26 -6.72 8.04
N GLN A 437 -22.23 -6.81 7.20
CA GLN A 437 -20.80 -6.75 7.56
C GLN A 437 -20.25 -8.05 8.18
N GLY A 438 -20.15 -9.10 7.35
CA GLY A 438 -19.33 -10.28 7.67
C GLY A 438 -17.83 -9.96 7.70
N GLY A 439 -17.36 -8.91 7.00
CA GLY A 439 -15.96 -8.49 6.94
C GLY A 439 -15.29 -8.24 8.30
N ASP A 440 -16.08 -7.90 9.33
CA ASP A 440 -15.54 -7.61 10.65
C ASP A 440 -15.19 -8.87 11.45
N PHE A 441 -15.56 -10.06 10.94
CA PHE A 441 -15.43 -11.33 11.63
C PHE A 441 -13.98 -11.83 11.76
N LEU A 442 -13.20 -11.75 10.68
CA LEU A 442 -11.77 -12.08 10.71
C LEU A 442 -10.99 -11.05 11.54
N LEU A 443 -11.40 -9.78 11.51
CA LEU A 443 -10.81 -8.69 12.28
C LEU A 443 -11.06 -8.88 13.79
N ALA A 444 -12.28 -9.24 14.18
CA ALA A 444 -12.60 -9.65 15.56
C ALA A 444 -11.80 -10.89 16.01
N SER A 445 -11.52 -11.81 15.08
CA SER A 445 -10.65 -12.98 15.34
C SER A 445 -9.18 -12.57 15.55
N LYS A 446 -8.65 -11.65 14.72
CA LYS A 446 -7.31 -11.02 14.86
C LYS A 446 -7.17 -10.35 16.23
N TRP A 447 -8.18 -9.59 16.66
CA TRP A 447 -8.25 -8.96 17.98
C TRP A 447 -8.19 -9.97 19.14
N LEU A 448 -9.01 -11.02 19.12
CA LEU A 448 -8.97 -12.08 20.15
C LEU A 448 -7.65 -12.87 20.15
N TRP A 449 -6.98 -12.99 19.01
CA TRP A 449 -5.66 -13.63 18.91
C TRP A 449 -4.55 -12.78 19.54
N ARG A 450 -4.52 -11.46 19.29
CA ARG A 450 -3.56 -10.53 19.92
C ARG A 450 -3.72 -10.45 21.44
N GLN A 451 -4.96 -10.39 21.93
CA GLN A 451 -5.25 -10.49 23.37
C GLN A 451 -4.94 -11.86 23.98
N GLY A 452 -4.75 -12.88 23.16
CA GLY A 452 -4.44 -14.21 23.64
C GLY A 452 -5.65 -15.02 24.12
N TYR A 453 -6.86 -14.73 23.66
CA TYR A 453 -8.00 -15.64 23.86
C TYR A 453 -8.04 -16.74 22.79
N ILE A 454 -7.59 -16.44 21.57
CA ILE A 454 -7.35 -17.46 20.54
C ILE A 454 -5.90 -17.97 20.65
N ARG A 455 -5.73 -19.30 20.58
CA ARG A 455 -4.45 -19.99 20.43
C ARG A 455 -4.48 -20.75 19.11
N CYS A 456 -3.42 -20.58 18.32
CA CYS A 456 -3.17 -21.36 17.12
C CYS A 456 -1.97 -22.29 17.39
N PRO A 457 -1.88 -23.46 16.74
CA PRO A 457 -0.70 -24.33 16.84
C PRO A 457 0.56 -23.59 16.39
N GLU A 458 1.71 -23.84 17.01
CA GLU A 458 2.97 -23.22 16.57
C GLU A 458 3.52 -23.88 15.29
N THR A 459 3.37 -25.20 15.17
CA THR A 459 3.84 -25.98 14.02
C THR A 459 2.88 -27.11 13.65
N CYS A 460 2.76 -27.37 12.35
CA CYS A 460 1.98 -28.46 11.77
C CYS A 460 2.75 -29.07 10.58
N SER A 461 2.71 -30.40 10.45
CA SER A 461 3.29 -31.09 9.29
C SER A 461 2.34 -31.03 8.09
N GLU A 462 2.87 -31.13 6.86
CA GLU A 462 2.06 -31.13 5.63
C GLU A 462 1.01 -32.27 5.58
N ASP A 463 1.17 -33.34 6.36
CA ASP A 463 0.21 -34.44 6.52
C ASP A 463 -0.72 -34.32 7.74
N THR A 464 -0.58 -33.27 8.55
CA THR A 464 -1.50 -32.97 9.66
C THR A 464 -2.89 -32.62 9.11
N PRO A 465 -3.97 -33.33 9.48
CA PRO A 465 -5.33 -32.99 9.05
C PRO A 465 -5.70 -31.56 9.47
N ALA A 466 -6.32 -30.78 8.58
CA ALA A 466 -6.67 -29.38 8.86
C ALA A 466 -7.47 -29.21 10.18
N SER A 467 -8.41 -30.13 10.49
CA SER A 467 -9.16 -30.15 11.75
C SER A 467 -8.33 -30.48 13.02
N LYS A 468 -7.01 -30.69 12.87
CA LYS A 468 -6.01 -30.82 13.94
C LYS A 468 -4.96 -29.70 13.91
N CYS A 469 -4.96 -28.87 12.87
CA CYS A 469 -4.14 -27.68 12.75
C CYS A 469 -5.04 -26.45 12.55
N VAL A 470 -5.76 -26.08 13.59
CA VAL A 470 -6.72 -24.97 13.56
C VAL A 470 -6.60 -24.18 14.85
N CYS A 471 -6.88 -22.88 14.77
CA CYS A 471 -6.99 -22.04 15.96
C CYS A 471 -8.20 -22.46 16.81
N SER A 472 -8.15 -22.13 18.11
CA SER A 472 -9.24 -22.37 19.05
C SER A 472 -9.17 -21.40 20.22
N CYS A 473 -10.21 -21.34 21.05
CA CYS A 473 -10.14 -20.73 22.37
C CYS A 473 -10.09 -21.85 23.43
N PRO A 474 -8.92 -22.16 24.03
CA PRO A 474 -8.81 -23.20 25.04
C PRO A 474 -9.74 -23.00 26.24
N SER A 475 -10.09 -24.10 26.93
CA SER A 475 -10.84 -24.06 28.18
C SER A 475 -10.14 -23.21 29.25
N GLU A 476 -8.82 -23.25 29.28
CA GLU A 476 -7.94 -22.61 30.24
C GLU A 476 -8.08 -21.08 30.23
N VAL A 477 -8.31 -20.49 29.04
CA VAL A 477 -8.51 -19.04 28.86
C VAL A 477 -10.00 -18.63 28.77
N THR A 478 -10.93 -19.58 28.73
CA THR A 478 -12.38 -19.31 28.60
C THR A 478 -13.21 -19.65 29.83
N THR A 479 -12.74 -20.55 30.71
CA THR A 479 -13.43 -20.93 31.96
C THR A 479 -13.45 -19.84 33.04
N ALA A 480 -12.70 -18.75 32.85
CA ALA A 480 -12.80 -17.55 33.69
C ALA A 480 -14.13 -16.80 33.53
N PHE A 481 -14.89 -17.09 32.47
CA PHE A 481 -16.17 -16.46 32.14
C PHE A 481 -17.32 -17.44 32.39
N ASN A 482 -18.45 -16.95 32.95
CA ASN A 482 -19.59 -17.82 33.29
C ASN A 482 -20.42 -18.22 32.06
N SER A 483 -20.29 -17.49 30.94
CA SER A 483 -21.00 -17.70 29.69
C SER A 483 -20.20 -17.16 28.50
N SER A 484 -20.56 -17.55 27.27
CA SER A 484 -19.95 -16.97 26.06
C SER A 484 -20.29 -15.49 25.86
N LYS A 485 -21.41 -15.02 26.44
CA LYS A 485 -21.74 -13.59 26.51
C LYS A 485 -20.76 -12.84 27.42
N ASP A 486 -20.44 -13.39 28.59
CA ASP A 486 -19.47 -12.79 29.51
C ASP A 486 -18.06 -12.78 28.91
N PHE A 487 -17.69 -13.81 28.13
CA PHE A 487 -16.44 -13.85 27.36
C PHE A 487 -16.38 -12.72 26.32
N LEU A 488 -17.36 -12.60 25.43
CA LEU A 488 -17.39 -11.55 24.41
C LEU A 488 -17.43 -10.14 25.03
N ASN A 489 -18.08 -9.98 26.18
CA ASN A 489 -18.08 -8.72 26.92
C ASN A 489 -16.72 -8.43 27.57
N GLY A 490 -16.11 -9.42 28.23
CA GLY A 490 -14.84 -9.29 28.94
C GLY A 490 -13.61 -9.15 28.05
N THR A 491 -13.72 -9.55 26.78
CA THR A 491 -12.69 -9.35 25.74
C THR A 491 -12.79 -7.98 25.05
N GLY A 492 -13.71 -7.10 25.51
CA GLY A 492 -14.01 -5.81 24.88
C GLY A 492 -14.69 -5.89 23.52
N LEU A 493 -15.00 -7.08 23.01
CA LEU A 493 -15.60 -7.25 21.68
C LEU A 493 -17.00 -6.65 21.59
N LEU A 494 -17.83 -6.75 22.63
CA LEU A 494 -19.16 -6.10 22.61
C LEU A 494 -19.07 -4.57 22.60
N THR A 495 -18.00 -3.98 23.15
CA THR A 495 -17.83 -2.52 23.31
C THR A 495 -17.06 -1.86 22.16
N LEU A 496 -16.13 -2.57 21.51
CA LEU A 496 -15.46 -2.14 20.27
C LEU A 496 -16.40 -2.10 19.05
N SER A 497 -17.71 -2.17 19.28
CA SER A 497 -18.67 -2.63 18.29
C SER A 497 -20.10 -2.27 18.73
N ASP A 498 -20.28 -1.06 19.28
CA ASP A 498 -21.62 -0.54 19.64
C ASP A 498 -22.60 -0.53 18.45
N GLY A 499 -22.09 -0.65 17.21
CA GLY A 499 -22.85 -1.00 16.02
C GLY A 499 -22.98 -2.51 15.74
N LEU A 500 -21.84 -3.18 15.51
CA LEU A 500 -21.73 -4.60 15.13
C LEU A 500 -22.57 -5.51 16.03
N PHE A 501 -22.35 -5.47 17.35
CA PHE A 501 -23.01 -6.39 18.27
C PHE A 501 -24.47 -6.00 18.53
N ASN A 502 -24.89 -4.75 18.26
CA ASN A 502 -26.31 -4.38 18.29
C ASN A 502 -27.07 -4.93 17.05
N THR A 503 -26.48 -4.90 15.86
CA THR A 503 -27.09 -5.52 14.68
C THR A 503 -26.93 -7.04 14.65
N TRP A 504 -25.83 -7.58 15.17
CA TRP A 504 -25.69 -9.00 15.44
C TRP A 504 -26.69 -9.43 16.53
N GLN A 505 -26.94 -8.68 17.60
CA GLN A 505 -27.98 -8.99 18.60
C GLN A 505 -29.39 -9.02 17.99
N HIS A 506 -29.70 -8.09 17.07
CA HIS A 506 -30.94 -8.15 16.28
C HIS A 506 -31.01 -9.37 15.33
N PHE A 507 -29.87 -9.82 14.81
CA PHE A 507 -29.77 -11.00 13.95
C PHE A 507 -29.90 -12.32 14.74
N VAL A 508 -29.07 -12.48 15.79
CA VAL A 508 -29.09 -13.47 16.89
C VAL A 508 -30.53 -13.74 17.35
N THR A 509 -31.28 -12.71 17.70
CA THR A 509 -32.67 -12.83 18.19
C THR A 509 -33.70 -13.26 17.13
N SER A 510 -33.32 -13.34 15.86
CA SER A 510 -34.20 -13.74 14.74
C SER A 510 -33.98 -15.16 14.21
N GLY A 511 -32.84 -15.79 14.51
CA GLY A 511 -32.43 -17.09 13.95
C GLY A 511 -32.18 -18.24 14.94
N CYS A 512 -31.86 -17.95 16.21
CA CYS A 512 -31.55 -18.98 17.21
C CYS A 512 -32.81 -19.53 17.93
N ARG A 513 -32.61 -20.58 18.76
CA ARG A 513 -33.65 -21.05 19.69
C ARG A 513 -33.68 -20.26 21.00
N THR A 514 -32.51 -19.87 21.52
CA THR A 514 -32.34 -19.02 22.71
C THR A 514 -31.21 -18.01 22.48
N GLU A 515 -31.13 -16.97 23.32
CA GLU A 515 -30.04 -15.98 23.28
C GLU A 515 -28.67 -16.60 23.63
N GLU A 516 -28.64 -17.59 24.52
CA GLU A 516 -27.43 -18.28 24.98
C GLU A 516 -26.82 -19.13 23.84
N ASP A 517 -27.65 -19.89 23.12
CA ASP A 517 -27.23 -20.66 21.92
C ASP A 517 -26.52 -19.77 20.88
N CYS A 518 -26.86 -18.47 20.82
CA CYS A 518 -26.28 -17.57 19.83
C CYS A 518 -24.87 -17.09 20.18
N TYR A 519 -24.64 -16.70 21.43
CA TYR A 519 -23.32 -16.22 21.86
C TYR A 519 -22.29 -17.35 21.84
N ASP A 520 -22.72 -18.59 22.12
CA ASP A 520 -21.90 -19.79 21.94
C ASP A 520 -21.47 -19.94 20.48
N VAL A 521 -22.39 -19.88 19.52
CA VAL A 521 -22.03 -19.99 18.09
C VAL A 521 -21.15 -18.83 17.63
N VAL A 522 -21.41 -17.58 18.02
CA VAL A 522 -20.53 -16.45 17.66
C VAL A 522 -19.11 -16.68 18.18
N LYS A 523 -18.97 -17.04 19.46
CA LYS A 523 -17.68 -17.38 20.06
C LYS A 523 -17.00 -18.54 19.33
N ASP A 524 -17.66 -19.68 19.16
CA ASP A 524 -17.07 -20.87 18.54
C ASP A 524 -16.62 -20.59 17.10
N THR A 525 -17.40 -19.80 16.36
CA THR A 525 -17.09 -19.35 15.00
C THR A 525 -15.82 -18.46 15.00
N LEU A 526 -15.71 -17.51 15.94
CA LEU A 526 -14.53 -16.61 16.07
C LEU A 526 -13.29 -17.42 16.47
N CYS A 527 -13.44 -18.34 17.41
CA CYS A 527 -12.37 -19.20 17.91
C CYS A 527 -11.81 -20.13 16.82
N HIS A 528 -12.63 -20.56 15.85
CA HIS A 528 -12.18 -21.41 14.73
C HIS A 528 -11.34 -20.63 13.69
N VAL A 529 -11.64 -19.33 13.49
CA VAL A 529 -11.04 -18.41 12.49
C VAL A 529 -11.24 -18.80 11.02
N GLY A 530 -11.15 -20.09 10.69
CA GLY A 530 -11.23 -20.59 9.32
C GLY A 530 -10.00 -20.25 8.48
N HIS A 531 -10.23 -20.07 7.19
CA HIS A 531 -9.21 -19.71 6.19
C HIS A 531 -9.59 -18.41 5.51
N ALA A 532 -8.58 -17.61 5.13
CA ALA A 532 -8.77 -16.38 4.37
C ALA A 532 -7.85 -16.33 3.13
N GLY A 533 -8.28 -15.59 2.11
CA GLY A 533 -7.44 -15.27 0.95
C GLY A 533 -6.44 -14.16 1.29
N GLU A 534 -5.30 -14.15 0.61
CA GLU A 534 -4.16 -13.31 0.96
C GLU A 534 -4.54 -11.83 1.14
N MET A 535 -5.33 -11.25 0.21
CA MET A 535 -5.77 -9.85 0.26
C MET A 535 -6.46 -9.42 1.56
N PHE A 536 -7.12 -10.33 2.27
CA PHE A 536 -7.84 -10.01 3.53
C PHE A 536 -6.97 -10.29 4.78
N THR A 537 -5.65 -10.38 4.61
CA THR A 537 -4.70 -10.69 5.69
C THR A 537 -3.42 -9.88 5.55
N SER A 538 -2.57 -9.90 6.57
CA SER A 538 -1.22 -9.32 6.54
C SER A 538 -0.28 -9.95 5.48
N SER A 539 -0.73 -10.96 4.73
CA SER A 539 -0.04 -11.52 3.54
C SER A 539 -0.56 -10.98 2.20
N ALA A 540 -1.39 -9.93 2.22
CA ALA A 540 -2.00 -9.29 1.03
C ALA A 540 -1.06 -9.00 -0.15
N PRO A 541 0.22 -8.61 0.02
CA PRO A 541 1.09 -8.32 -1.13
C PRO A 541 1.33 -9.53 -2.05
N TYR A 542 1.12 -10.78 -1.58
CA TYR A 542 1.15 -11.95 -2.46
C TYR A 542 0.08 -11.90 -3.57
N ASP A 543 -0.97 -11.10 -3.42
CA ASP A 543 -1.89 -10.84 -4.50
C ASP A 543 -1.41 -9.65 -5.36
N PRO A 544 -1.17 -9.84 -6.67
CA PRO A 544 -0.74 -8.77 -7.57
C PRO A 544 -1.68 -7.56 -7.65
N THR A 545 -2.95 -7.66 -7.24
CA THR A 545 -3.85 -6.49 -7.13
C THR A 545 -3.52 -5.55 -5.98
N PHE A 546 -2.64 -5.95 -5.05
CA PHE A 546 -2.20 -5.13 -3.92
C PHE A 546 -1.50 -3.84 -4.37
N TRP A 547 -0.69 -3.85 -5.44
CA TRP A 547 0.11 -2.68 -5.80
C TRP A 547 -0.74 -1.52 -6.36
N PRO A 548 -1.71 -1.75 -7.28
CA PRO A 548 -2.46 -0.64 -7.86
C PRO A 548 -3.49 0.05 -6.95
N ILE A 549 -3.96 -0.58 -5.87
CA ILE A 549 -4.98 0.01 -4.99
C ILE A 549 -4.44 1.19 -4.16
N HIS A 550 -3.23 1.07 -3.61
CA HIS A 550 -2.61 2.13 -2.80
C HIS A 550 -2.30 3.37 -3.62
N GLY A 551 -2.04 3.20 -4.92
CA GLY A 551 -1.87 4.30 -5.85
C GLY A 551 -3.08 5.22 -5.95
N LEU A 552 -4.31 4.72 -5.77
CA LEU A 552 -5.52 5.56 -5.76
C LEU A 552 -5.67 6.33 -4.43
N ALA A 553 -5.36 5.68 -3.31
CA ALA A 553 -5.39 6.29 -1.98
C ALA A 553 -4.38 7.46 -1.86
N ASP A 554 -3.15 7.26 -2.35
CA ASP A 554 -2.11 8.30 -2.43
C ASP A 554 -2.53 9.45 -3.36
N ARG A 555 -2.98 9.14 -4.58
CA ARG A 555 -3.50 10.13 -5.54
C ARG A 555 -4.59 11.01 -4.93
N TYR A 556 -5.50 10.41 -4.18
CA TYR A 556 -6.60 11.11 -3.51
C TYR A 556 -6.11 12.00 -2.35
N LEU A 557 -5.18 11.51 -1.53
CA LEU A 557 -4.54 12.31 -0.48
C LEU A 557 -3.77 13.50 -1.07
N GLN A 558 -3.00 13.28 -2.15
CA GLN A 558 -2.31 14.36 -2.86
C GLN A 558 -3.27 15.37 -3.47
N LEU A 559 -4.38 14.94 -4.09
CA LEU A 559 -5.44 15.83 -4.58
C LEU A 559 -6.00 16.73 -3.46
N LYS A 560 -6.24 16.21 -2.25
CA LYS A 560 -6.67 17.03 -1.11
C LYS A 560 -5.61 18.08 -0.73
N ARG A 561 -4.33 17.70 -0.69
CA ARG A 561 -3.22 18.61 -0.36
C ARG A 561 -3.05 19.71 -1.41
N VAL A 562 -3.15 19.35 -2.69
CA VAL A 562 -3.18 20.31 -3.82
C VAL A 562 -4.34 21.30 -3.65
N MET A 563 -5.57 20.81 -3.49
CA MET A 563 -6.75 21.69 -3.36
C MET A 563 -6.71 22.56 -2.10
N SER A 564 -6.06 22.09 -1.02
CA SER A 564 -5.84 22.90 0.18
C SER A 564 -4.76 23.97 -0.02
N HIS A 565 -3.77 23.74 -0.88
CA HIS A 565 -2.76 24.74 -1.25
C HIS A 565 -3.37 25.84 -2.13
N GLU A 566 -4.22 25.44 -3.10
CA GLU A 566 -4.94 26.36 -4.00
C GLU A 566 -6.13 27.09 -3.31
N ASN A 567 -6.39 26.83 -2.02
CA ASN A 567 -7.48 27.40 -1.22
C ASN A 567 -8.91 27.04 -1.67
N GLU A 568 -9.06 25.96 -2.45
CA GLU A 568 -10.37 25.37 -2.81
C GLU A 568 -10.96 24.52 -1.68
N THR A 569 -10.14 24.11 -0.72
CA THR A 569 -10.56 23.41 0.51
C THR A 569 -9.56 23.68 1.64
N THR A 570 -9.71 23.01 2.77
CA THR A 570 -8.72 23.04 3.87
C THR A 570 -8.34 21.63 4.31
N LEU A 571 -7.06 21.46 4.66
CA LEU A 571 -6.52 20.29 5.36
C LEU A 571 -5.58 20.75 6.47
N ASP A 572 -5.90 20.39 7.71
CA ASP A 572 -5.01 20.43 8.85
C ASP A 572 -4.11 19.18 8.81
N GLU A 573 -2.86 19.37 8.39
CA GLU A 573 -1.82 18.31 8.35
C GLU A 573 -1.20 18.00 9.73
N THR A 574 -1.83 18.40 10.84
CA THR A 574 -1.43 17.96 12.19
C THR A 574 -1.56 16.44 12.32
N TRP A 575 -0.45 15.76 12.64
CA TRP A 575 -0.40 14.31 12.78
C TRP A 575 -1.40 13.83 13.84
N SER A 576 -2.35 12.99 13.39
CA SER A 576 -3.49 12.52 14.16
C SER A 576 -4.13 11.34 13.46
N TYR A 577 -4.96 10.60 14.19
CA TYR A 577 -5.89 9.61 13.65
C TYR A 577 -7.26 9.83 14.31
N TYR A 578 -8.33 9.60 13.57
CA TYR A 578 -9.66 9.49 14.16
C TYR A 578 -9.97 8.02 14.37
N HIS A 579 -9.99 7.58 15.63
CA HIS A 579 -10.49 6.25 15.95
C HIS A 579 -12.01 6.27 15.97
N ASP A 580 -12.67 5.43 15.16
CA ASP A 580 -14.13 5.29 15.21
C ASP A 580 -14.57 4.57 16.51
N GLY A 581 -13.67 3.81 17.14
CA GLY A 581 -13.92 3.03 18.35
C GLY A 581 -14.90 1.87 18.17
N MET A 582 -15.26 1.56 16.91
CA MET A 582 -16.36 0.68 16.50
C MET A 582 -15.94 -0.41 15.50
N SER A 583 -14.70 -0.36 14.98
CA SER A 583 -14.14 -1.38 14.10
C SER A 583 -13.11 -2.31 14.79
N PRO A 584 -13.20 -3.63 14.63
CA PRO A 584 -12.13 -4.55 15.06
C PRO A 584 -10.82 -4.46 14.25
N SER A 585 -10.75 -3.63 13.20
CA SER A 585 -9.48 -3.23 12.56
C SER A 585 -8.82 -2.01 13.21
N ASP A 586 -9.52 -1.32 14.10
CA ASP A 586 -9.01 -0.14 14.82
C ASP A 586 -9.32 -0.29 16.31
N THR A 587 -8.40 -0.97 17.00
CA THR A 587 -8.65 -1.40 18.38
C THR A 587 -8.13 -0.41 19.42
N HIS A 588 -7.25 0.53 19.06
CA HIS A 588 -6.58 1.46 19.99
C HIS A 588 -6.01 0.77 21.24
N HIS A 589 -5.46 -0.44 21.09
CA HIS A 589 -4.88 -1.24 22.17
C HIS A 589 -3.58 -1.93 21.73
N VAL A 590 -2.64 -2.05 22.66
CA VAL A 590 -1.39 -2.80 22.51
C VAL A 590 -1.31 -3.89 23.58
N CYS A 591 -0.90 -5.10 23.18
CA CYS A 591 -0.75 -6.25 24.07
C CYS A 591 0.73 -6.59 24.30
N ASP A 592 1.23 -6.38 25.52
CA ASP A 592 2.58 -6.78 25.90
C ASP A 592 2.66 -8.29 26.21
N TRP A 593 3.41 -9.00 25.37
CA TRP A 593 3.72 -10.42 25.48
C TRP A 593 5.11 -10.70 26.09
N SER A 594 5.91 -9.68 26.40
CA SER A 594 7.31 -9.83 26.84
C SER A 594 7.47 -10.61 28.16
N GLY A 595 6.46 -10.55 29.03
CA GLY A 595 6.39 -11.28 30.30
C GLY A 595 5.74 -12.66 30.24
N VAL A 596 5.33 -13.14 29.06
CA VAL A 596 4.59 -14.40 28.89
C VAL A 596 5.51 -15.52 28.37
N GLU A 597 5.50 -16.69 29.02
CA GLU A 597 6.27 -17.84 28.51
C GLU A 597 5.70 -18.35 27.17
N ALA A 598 6.57 -18.56 26.17
CA ALA A 598 6.16 -19.08 24.87
C ALA A 598 5.50 -20.48 24.99
N GLY A 599 4.44 -20.71 24.22
CA GLY A 599 3.62 -21.93 24.31
C GLY A 599 2.73 -22.05 25.56
N SER A 600 2.79 -21.09 26.51
CA SER A 600 1.96 -21.11 27.71
C SER A 600 0.50 -20.66 27.46
N MET A 601 -0.35 -20.87 28.46
CA MET A 601 -1.72 -20.34 28.52
C MET A 601 -1.82 -19.06 29.36
N GLU A 602 -0.70 -18.44 29.69
CA GLU A 602 -0.69 -17.11 30.31
C GLU A 602 -1.22 -16.06 29.32
N MET A 603 -1.70 -14.95 29.87
CA MET A 603 -2.31 -13.86 29.13
C MET A 603 -1.36 -12.66 29.07
N PRO A 604 -1.28 -11.94 27.95
CA PRO A 604 -0.53 -10.70 27.85
C PRO A 604 -1.17 -9.60 28.70
N THR A 605 -0.42 -8.52 28.92
CA THR A 605 -1.01 -7.27 29.46
C THR A 605 -1.43 -6.40 28.30
N CYS A 606 -2.73 -6.29 28.03
CA CYS A 606 -3.26 -5.39 27.01
C CYS A 606 -3.74 -4.07 27.62
N THR A 607 -3.32 -2.96 27.03
CA THR A 607 -3.67 -1.60 27.48
C THR A 607 -4.04 -0.69 26.32
N PRO A 608 -4.92 0.31 26.52
CA PRO A 608 -5.15 1.35 25.52
C PRO A 608 -3.86 2.07 25.12
N GLY A 609 -3.68 2.31 23.83
CA GLY A 609 -2.51 2.98 23.27
C GLY A 609 -2.31 2.67 21.80
N SER A 610 -1.42 3.45 21.16
CA SER A 610 -0.99 3.25 19.78
C SER A 610 0.37 2.56 19.73
N CYS A 611 0.68 1.92 18.60
CA CYS A 611 1.89 1.14 18.43
C CYS A 611 3.01 1.87 17.70
N ALA A 612 4.24 1.38 17.85
CA ALA A 612 5.36 1.84 17.02
C ALA A 612 5.01 1.68 15.54
N GLY A 613 5.35 2.66 14.70
CA GLY A 613 4.91 2.76 13.31
C GLY A 613 3.76 3.74 13.10
N HIS A 614 3.08 4.19 14.16
CA HIS A 614 1.93 5.07 14.06
C HIS A 614 2.15 6.50 14.59
N HIS A 615 3.17 6.72 15.41
CA HIS A 615 3.48 8.05 15.92
C HIS A 615 4.19 8.91 14.86
N GLU A 616 4.07 10.22 14.98
CA GLU A 616 4.61 11.21 14.03
C GLU A 616 6.12 11.04 13.75
N ASP A 617 6.89 10.69 14.79
CA ASP A 617 8.34 10.53 14.77
C ASP A 617 8.81 9.07 14.67
N ASP A 618 7.90 8.09 14.50
CA ASP A 618 8.29 6.70 14.29
C ASP A 618 8.95 6.51 12.91
N LEU A 619 10.06 5.76 12.87
CA LEU A 619 10.81 5.49 11.65
C LEU A 619 10.11 4.45 10.78
N LEU A 620 9.97 4.75 9.48
CA LEU A 620 9.57 3.77 8.48
C LEU A 620 10.69 2.73 8.25
N PRO A 621 10.35 1.45 8.02
CA PRO A 621 11.33 0.44 7.65
C PRO A 621 11.90 0.65 6.23
N MET A 622 11.08 1.18 5.31
CA MET A 622 11.50 1.55 3.96
C MET A 622 12.33 2.84 3.95
N SER A 623 13.43 2.85 3.17
CA SER A 623 14.43 3.93 3.20
C SER A 623 15.29 4.00 1.92
N ASN A 624 16.16 5.01 1.82
CA ASN A 624 17.14 5.19 0.74
C ASN A 624 16.53 5.31 -0.68
N PHE A 625 15.28 5.78 -0.84
CA PHE A 625 14.62 6.01 -2.13
C PHE A 625 15.41 6.89 -3.12
N LEU A 626 16.18 7.87 -2.64
CA LEU A 626 17.02 8.80 -3.42
C LEU A 626 18.47 8.32 -3.58
N ASP A 627 18.82 7.16 -3.04
CA ASP A 627 20.18 6.61 -2.96
C ASP A 627 21.19 7.45 -2.15
N GLN A 628 20.71 8.26 -1.19
CA GLN A 628 21.52 9.14 -0.32
C GLN A 628 21.71 8.58 1.11
N ASN A 629 21.31 7.34 1.36
CA ASN A 629 21.20 6.68 2.67
C ASN A 629 20.30 7.42 3.67
N GLU A 630 19.24 8.05 3.16
CA GLU A 630 18.23 8.73 3.94
C GLU A 630 17.21 7.76 4.57
N THR A 631 16.73 8.11 5.75
CA THR A 631 15.66 7.45 6.50
C THR A 631 14.54 8.46 6.70
N TYR A 632 13.32 7.97 6.99
CA TYR A 632 12.17 8.85 7.20
C TYR A 632 11.43 8.44 8.46
N THR A 633 11.06 9.41 9.29
CA THR A 633 9.88 9.25 10.15
C THR A 633 8.59 9.31 9.32
N ASN A 634 7.46 8.92 9.91
CA ASN A 634 6.13 9.14 9.36
C ASN A 634 5.94 10.58 8.84
N LYS A 635 6.28 11.59 9.66
CA LYS A 635 6.22 13.01 9.28
C LYS A 635 7.14 13.37 8.12
N GLU A 636 8.39 12.93 8.18
CA GLU A 636 9.38 13.20 7.13
C GLU A 636 8.95 12.56 5.80
N PHE A 637 8.35 11.37 5.83
CA PHE A 637 7.84 10.71 4.64
C PHE A 637 6.59 11.42 4.07
N LEU A 638 5.66 11.85 4.91
CA LEU A 638 4.50 12.65 4.47
C LEU A 638 4.93 13.97 3.80
N GLN A 639 6.04 14.57 4.23
CA GLN A 639 6.66 15.72 3.58
C GLN A 639 7.42 15.36 2.30
N PHE A 640 8.05 14.18 2.25
CA PHE A 640 8.72 13.65 1.07
C PHE A 640 7.75 13.39 -0.10
N ILE A 641 6.57 12.81 0.18
CA ILE A 641 5.51 12.57 -0.82
C ILE A 641 4.59 13.78 -1.04
N SER A 642 4.99 14.99 -0.62
CA SER A 642 4.25 16.20 -0.97
C SER A 642 4.34 16.48 -2.47
N PRO A 643 3.23 16.80 -3.16
CA PRO A 643 3.26 17.15 -4.58
C PRO A 643 4.14 18.38 -4.87
N TYR A 644 4.42 19.21 -3.85
CA TYR A 644 5.29 20.39 -3.93
C TYR A 644 6.74 20.13 -3.50
N ASN A 645 7.14 18.86 -3.34
CA ASN A 645 8.51 18.50 -3.01
C ASN A 645 9.29 18.11 -4.28
N ASP A 646 10.37 18.84 -4.57
CA ASP A 646 11.25 18.56 -5.72
C ASP A 646 11.86 17.15 -5.70
N ASP A 647 12.00 16.53 -4.52
CA ASP A 647 12.58 15.20 -4.36
C ASP A 647 11.53 14.06 -4.52
N ILE A 648 10.23 14.35 -4.68
CA ILE A 648 9.20 13.29 -4.86
C ILE A 648 9.55 12.40 -6.07
N PRO A 649 9.66 11.07 -5.94
CA PRO A 649 10.25 10.24 -7.00
C PRO A 649 9.26 9.84 -8.11
N TYR A 650 8.01 10.28 -8.04
CA TYR A 650 6.93 10.00 -9.00
C TYR A 650 5.92 11.16 -9.03
N VAL A 651 5.06 11.18 -10.05
CA VAL A 651 3.89 12.06 -10.17
C VAL A 651 2.68 11.27 -10.67
N TYR A 652 1.48 11.84 -10.56
CA TYR A 652 0.27 11.31 -11.19
C TYR A 652 0.00 11.97 -12.54
N ASP A 653 -0.57 11.21 -13.48
CA ASP A 653 -0.97 11.70 -14.80
C ASP A 653 -2.06 12.77 -14.76
N SER A 654 -3.00 12.66 -13.82
CA SER A 654 -4.07 13.60 -13.57
C SER A 654 -4.59 13.46 -12.14
N PHE A 655 -4.98 14.57 -11.49
CA PHE A 655 -5.63 14.54 -10.18
C PHE A 655 -7.17 14.58 -10.28
N THR A 656 -7.71 15.19 -11.34
CA THR A 656 -9.12 15.52 -11.52
C THR A 656 -9.84 14.65 -12.55
N ASN A 657 -9.11 13.85 -13.35
CA ASN A 657 -9.72 12.86 -14.21
C ASN A 657 -10.25 11.67 -13.39
N TRP A 658 -11.53 11.72 -13.03
CA TRP A 658 -12.29 10.61 -12.43
C TRP A 658 -13.45 10.26 -13.34
N PRO A 659 -13.27 9.38 -14.36
CA PRO A 659 -14.23 9.18 -15.44
C PRO A 659 -15.63 8.80 -14.95
N ALA A 660 -15.71 7.90 -13.95
CA ALA A 660 -16.97 7.47 -13.36
C ALA A 660 -17.68 8.61 -12.61
N CYS A 661 -16.93 9.49 -11.95
CA CYS A 661 -17.50 10.59 -11.18
C CYS A 661 -18.01 11.69 -12.14
N LYS A 662 -17.20 12.01 -13.16
CA LYS A 662 -17.60 12.88 -14.28
C LYS A 662 -18.86 12.36 -14.99
N ALA A 663 -18.97 11.05 -15.24
CA ALA A 663 -20.17 10.44 -15.84
C ALA A 663 -21.41 10.48 -14.92
N GLN A 664 -21.22 10.62 -13.61
CA GLN A 664 -22.27 10.83 -12.60
C GLN A 664 -22.53 12.32 -12.31
N ASN A 665 -21.89 13.25 -13.04
CA ASN A 665 -21.87 14.69 -12.75
C ASN A 665 -21.35 15.06 -11.34
N ILE A 666 -20.50 14.20 -10.76
CA ILE A 666 -19.83 14.39 -9.46
C ILE A 666 -18.42 14.94 -9.70
N THR A 667 -18.13 16.07 -9.08
CA THR A 667 -16.79 16.68 -9.00
C THR A 667 -16.56 17.08 -7.55
N PHE A 668 -15.89 16.24 -6.76
CA PHE A 668 -15.85 16.40 -5.30
C PHE A 668 -14.73 17.32 -4.79
N TRP A 669 -13.76 17.66 -5.64
CA TRP A 669 -12.55 18.39 -5.26
C TRP A 669 -12.65 19.92 -5.38
N LYS A 670 -13.84 20.47 -5.60
CA LYS A 670 -14.09 21.92 -5.68
C LYS A 670 -14.94 22.41 -4.52
N SER A 671 -14.73 23.67 -4.12
CA SER A 671 -15.58 24.33 -3.13
C SER A 671 -17.07 24.42 -3.57
N GLY A 672 -17.99 24.44 -2.60
CA GLY A 672 -19.41 24.75 -2.84
C GLY A 672 -20.35 23.57 -3.10
N TYR A 673 -19.88 22.33 -3.08
CA TYR A 673 -20.76 21.18 -2.93
C TYR A 673 -21.34 21.18 -1.50
N THR A 674 -22.64 20.94 -1.39
CA THR A 674 -23.30 20.70 -0.10
C THR A 674 -23.95 19.34 -0.15
N TYR A 675 -23.42 18.40 0.62
CA TYR A 675 -24.02 17.09 0.79
C TYR A 675 -25.38 17.21 1.50
N ASN A 676 -26.46 17.37 0.72
CA ASN A 676 -27.84 17.38 1.20
C ASN A 676 -28.38 15.96 1.37
N GLY A 677 -27.56 15.09 1.97
CA GLY A 677 -27.87 13.69 2.24
C GLY A 677 -27.89 12.78 1.01
N ILE A 678 -28.20 11.52 1.30
CA ILE A 678 -28.00 10.27 0.52
C ILE A 678 -28.53 10.28 -0.94
N ASN A 679 -29.27 11.31 -1.36
CA ASN A 679 -29.99 11.35 -2.64
C ASN A 679 -29.54 12.47 -3.59
N THR A 680 -28.66 13.37 -3.16
CA THR A 680 -28.34 14.58 -3.94
C THR A 680 -26.96 15.13 -3.64
N ILE A 681 -26.00 14.81 -4.52
CA ILE A 681 -24.85 15.68 -4.76
C ILE A 681 -25.33 16.77 -5.71
N MET A 682 -25.57 17.99 -5.19
CA MET A 682 -25.93 19.13 -6.03
C MET A 682 -24.67 19.88 -6.45
N ASN A 683 -24.40 19.88 -7.76
CA ASN A 683 -23.38 20.72 -8.38
C ASN A 683 -23.86 22.19 -8.39
N PRO A 684 -23.10 23.15 -7.83
CA PRO A 684 -23.49 24.56 -7.81
C PRO A 684 -23.61 25.20 -9.21
N GLU A 685 -23.01 24.63 -10.26
CA GLU A 685 -23.09 25.14 -11.63
C GLU A 685 -24.33 24.62 -12.41
N ASN A 686 -24.97 23.54 -11.97
CA ASN A 686 -26.03 22.85 -12.73
C ASN A 686 -27.29 22.50 -11.92
N ALA A 687 -27.77 23.42 -11.09
CA ALA A 687 -29.04 23.29 -10.35
C ALA A 687 -30.32 23.19 -11.24
N ALA A 688 -30.17 23.03 -12.56
CA ALA A 688 -31.24 22.93 -13.55
C ALA A 688 -31.46 21.50 -14.10
N ASP A 689 -30.55 20.55 -13.89
CA ASP A 689 -30.66 19.20 -14.46
C ASP A 689 -30.35 18.06 -13.47
N GLY A 690 -31.39 17.30 -13.12
CA GLY A 690 -31.29 15.90 -12.67
C GLY A 690 -30.71 15.60 -11.28
N THR A 691 -31.57 15.27 -10.31
CA THR A 691 -31.14 14.58 -9.07
C THR A 691 -30.79 13.11 -9.36
N MET A 692 -29.53 12.73 -9.25
CA MET A 692 -29.12 11.33 -9.48
C MET A 692 -29.55 10.43 -8.30
N THR A 693 -30.47 9.49 -8.55
CA THR A 693 -30.98 8.57 -7.51
C THR A 693 -30.28 7.21 -7.60
N LEU A 694 -29.53 6.83 -6.56
CA LEU A 694 -28.91 5.50 -6.47
C LEU A 694 -29.97 4.37 -6.40
N PRO A 695 -29.69 3.16 -6.93
CA PRO A 695 -30.56 2.00 -6.74
C PRO A 695 -30.82 1.73 -5.26
N GLN A 696 -32.09 1.48 -4.90
CA GLN A 696 -32.53 1.42 -3.50
C GLN A 696 -31.76 0.39 -2.65
N THR A 697 -31.30 -0.71 -3.24
CA THR A 697 -30.50 -1.74 -2.56
C THR A 697 -29.06 -1.30 -2.26
N LEU A 698 -28.38 -0.66 -3.21
CA LEU A 698 -27.07 -0.05 -3.00
C LEU A 698 -27.16 1.10 -2.00
N ARG A 699 -28.23 1.89 -2.08
CA ARG A 699 -28.55 2.95 -1.12
C ARG A 699 -28.73 2.38 0.29
N GLN A 700 -29.46 1.28 0.46
CA GLN A 700 -29.64 0.63 1.76
C GLN A 700 -28.33 0.06 2.33
N LYS A 701 -27.47 -0.54 1.49
CA LYS A 701 -26.13 -0.98 1.92
C LYS A 701 -25.25 0.20 2.37
N ARG A 702 -25.19 1.29 1.59
CA ARG A 702 -24.46 2.52 1.97
C ARG A 702 -25.02 3.18 3.22
N GLU A 703 -26.34 3.34 3.33
CA GLU A 703 -27.01 3.85 4.54
C GLU A 703 -26.75 2.98 5.77
N GLN A 704 -26.38 1.72 5.57
CA GLN A 704 -26.01 0.81 6.65
C GLN A 704 -24.54 0.93 7.03
N GLN A 705 -23.60 0.84 6.08
CA GLN A 705 -22.15 1.04 6.31
C GLN A 705 -21.91 2.34 7.10
N ARG A 706 -22.50 3.44 6.63
CA ARG A 706 -22.39 4.77 7.26
C ARG A 706 -22.96 4.87 8.67
N LYS A 707 -23.95 4.06 9.04
CA LYS A 707 -24.47 4.07 10.42
C LYS A 707 -23.47 3.51 11.42
N TYR A 708 -22.46 2.78 10.95
CA TYR A 708 -21.37 2.30 11.78
C TYR A 708 -20.23 3.32 11.83
N PHE A 709 -19.78 3.86 10.69
CA PHE A 709 -18.66 4.82 10.66
C PHE A 709 -19.03 6.23 11.16
N ILE A 710 -20.18 6.78 10.73
CA ILE A 710 -20.62 8.14 11.07
C ILE A 710 -21.50 8.13 12.34
N GLY A 711 -21.89 6.96 12.85
CA GLY A 711 -22.82 6.80 13.97
C GLY A 711 -22.31 7.32 15.33
N GLY A 712 -21.03 7.66 15.43
CA GLY A 712 -20.38 8.20 16.63
C GLY A 712 -20.23 9.73 16.70
N MET A 713 -20.75 10.49 15.72
CA MET A 713 -20.67 11.97 15.65
C MET A 713 -21.82 12.71 16.35
#